data_AF-A0A9R0U400-F1
#
_entry.id   AF-A0A9R0U400-F1
#
_cell.length_a   1.000
_cell.length_b   1.000
_cell.length_c   1.000
_cell.angle_alpha   90.00
_cell.angle_beta   90.00
_cell.angle_gamma   90.00
#
_symmetry.space_group_name_H-M   'P 1'
#
loop_
_entity.id
_entity.type
_entity.pdbx_description
1 polymer ?
#
loop_
_entity_poly.entity_id
_entity_poly.type
_entity_poly.pdbx_seq_one_letter_code
_entity_poly.pdbx_strand_id
1 'polypeptide(L)'
;MAATARGGVGEIRAGDVEAAGLAAADAGPFLAALRLATGKYGGDAAAAWAAVVAAGVLRPDHPHALHQLVYYSVYAGWDRAKRGPPPYWFPSPIDCKETNLGRVMGENGPKLLGASYKDPISSFGLFHKFSVHNQEVYWKIVLKELSIKFVREPTSILDASDKSKKGGIWFPGAVLNIAECCLLPWPSQSKTDDSTAIVWRDEGFDDYPVNRMSLKELRTQVMTVANALDTMFQKGDHIAIDMPMTCNAVIVYLAIILGGFVVVGIADSFAPQEIATRMRVAKAKAIFTQDFIIRGGKKFPLYSRVMEGTSSKAIVIPATGDLLGVTPRNGDISWKDFLSRSAGRSSIYSPVYQSADALINILFSSGTTGEPKAIPWTQLCPIRCGADTWGHLDVRPKDIGCWPTNLGWVMGPIQLFSSFLNGATLALYHGSPLGRGFCKFVQDARVSVLGSVPSLVKSWKAGNLTEGLDWTKIRVLATTGEASDIDDNLWLSSRTCYKPIVECCGGTELASSYIQGSLLQPQAFGAFSGASMSTGFVILDEQGNPYPDDLPCSGEVGLFPLYFGATNRLLNADHDKVYFDGMPIYRGRQLRRHGDIIQRTVGGYYIVQGRADDTMNLGGIKTSSVEIERVCNGADEGLLETAAVGIKPSGGGPEQLAILAVLKDRSAPYDANILKGKFQTAIQKNLNPLFRVSYVKVVPEFPRTASNKLLRRVLRDQLKQELASRSKL
;
A
#
# COMPACT_ATOMS: atom_id res chain seq x y z
N MET A 1 -17.01 -24.44 -6.52
CA MET A 1 -16.35 -25.75 -6.34
C MET A 1 -14.88 -25.56 -6.62
N ALA A 2 -14.04 -25.48 -5.58
CA ALA A 2 -12.59 -25.61 -5.81
C ALA A 2 -12.37 -27.00 -6.39
N ALA A 3 -11.64 -27.11 -7.50
CA ALA A 3 -11.15 -28.40 -7.95
C ALA A 3 -10.22 -28.93 -6.85
N THR A 4 -10.78 -29.73 -5.93
CA THR A 4 -10.01 -30.39 -4.88
C THR A 4 -9.01 -31.30 -5.58
N ALA A 5 -7.73 -30.98 -5.44
CA ALA A 5 -6.64 -31.82 -5.95
C ALA A 5 -6.87 -33.26 -5.47
N ARG A 6 -6.97 -34.20 -6.42
CA ARG A 6 -7.21 -35.62 -6.12
C ARG A 6 -5.93 -36.39 -5.76
N GLY A 7 -4.76 -35.76 -5.90
CA GLY A 7 -3.46 -36.38 -5.66
C GLY A 7 -2.32 -35.60 -6.33
N GLY A 8 -1.19 -36.27 -6.59
CA GLY A 8 -0.04 -35.65 -7.26
C GLY A 8 -0.26 -35.43 -8.77
N VAL A 9 0.65 -34.70 -9.42
CA VAL A 9 0.56 -34.40 -10.88
C VAL A 9 0.39 -35.65 -11.75
N GLY A 10 1.01 -36.79 -11.38
CA GLY A 10 0.90 -38.05 -12.11
C GLY A 10 -0.51 -38.67 -12.10
N GLU A 11 -1.38 -38.22 -11.21
CA GLU A 11 -2.74 -38.72 -11.05
C GLU A 11 -3.77 -37.95 -11.90
N ILE A 12 -3.40 -36.77 -12.42
CA ILE A 12 -4.28 -35.97 -13.28
C ILE A 12 -4.60 -36.73 -14.58
N ARG A 13 -5.89 -36.83 -14.91
CA ARG A 13 -6.46 -37.46 -16.12
C ARG A 13 -7.11 -36.42 -17.03
N ALA A 14 -7.43 -36.82 -18.27
CA ALA A 14 -8.06 -35.93 -19.26
C ALA A 14 -9.38 -35.35 -18.74
N GLY A 15 -10.22 -36.18 -18.12
CA GLY A 15 -11.47 -35.72 -17.51
C GLY A 15 -11.29 -34.67 -16.41
N ASP A 16 -10.16 -34.65 -15.69
CA ASP A 16 -9.91 -33.65 -14.64
C ASP A 16 -9.60 -32.27 -15.26
N VAL A 17 -8.78 -32.23 -16.32
CA VAL A 17 -8.44 -30.97 -17.00
C VAL A 17 -9.61 -30.44 -17.83
N GLU A 18 -10.45 -31.33 -18.38
CA GLU A 18 -11.72 -30.97 -19.03
C GLU A 18 -12.72 -30.39 -18.02
N ALA A 19 -12.87 -31.03 -16.85
CA ALA A 19 -13.69 -30.50 -15.76
C ALA A 19 -13.17 -29.15 -15.23
N ALA A 20 -11.88 -28.89 -15.38
CA ALA A 20 -11.26 -27.60 -15.09
C ALA A 20 -11.43 -26.55 -16.21
N GLY A 21 -12.18 -26.87 -17.27
CA GLY A 21 -12.56 -25.97 -18.35
C GLY A 21 -11.64 -25.98 -19.58
N LEU A 22 -10.68 -26.89 -19.66
CA LEU A 22 -9.86 -27.07 -20.86
C LEU A 22 -10.68 -27.81 -21.94
N ALA A 23 -10.53 -27.43 -23.21
CA ALA A 23 -11.20 -28.14 -24.30
C ALA A 23 -10.66 -29.58 -24.41
N ALA A 24 -11.54 -30.55 -24.71
CA ALA A 24 -11.18 -31.97 -24.80
C ALA A 24 -10.04 -32.24 -25.82
N ALA A 25 -10.01 -31.47 -26.92
CA ALA A 25 -8.95 -31.56 -27.93
C ALA A 25 -7.56 -31.16 -27.38
N ASP A 26 -7.51 -30.29 -26.37
CA ASP A 26 -6.27 -29.79 -25.76
C ASP A 26 -5.80 -30.63 -24.56
N ALA A 27 -6.67 -31.48 -24.01
CA ALA A 27 -6.40 -32.24 -22.79
C ALA A 27 -5.19 -33.18 -22.90
N GLY A 28 -5.09 -33.95 -24.00
CA GLY A 28 -3.98 -34.86 -24.26
C GLY A 28 -2.63 -34.14 -24.38
N PRO A 29 -2.49 -33.16 -25.29
CA PRO A 29 -1.29 -32.34 -25.43
C PRO A 29 -0.87 -31.65 -24.13
N PHE A 30 -1.83 -31.09 -23.39
CA PHE A 30 -1.58 -30.43 -22.10
C PHE A 30 -0.99 -31.40 -21.07
N LEU A 31 -1.58 -32.59 -20.91
CA LEU A 31 -1.09 -33.59 -19.97
C LEU A 31 0.31 -34.10 -20.34
N ALA A 32 0.60 -34.26 -21.64
CA ALA A 32 1.92 -34.63 -22.11
C ALA A 32 2.96 -33.56 -21.73
N ALA A 33 2.66 -32.29 -21.97
CA ALA A 33 3.53 -31.16 -21.60
C ALA A 33 3.73 -31.08 -20.08
N LEU A 34 2.66 -31.24 -19.29
CA LEU A 34 2.71 -31.21 -17.83
C LEU A 34 3.57 -32.35 -17.25
N ARG A 35 3.41 -33.58 -17.77
CA ARG A 35 4.22 -34.74 -17.35
C ARG A 35 5.68 -34.59 -17.76
N LEU A 36 5.94 -34.06 -18.95
CA LEU A 36 7.29 -33.78 -19.42
C LEU A 36 8.01 -32.74 -18.53
N ALA A 37 7.31 -31.66 -18.15
CA ALA A 37 7.86 -30.62 -17.29
C ALA A 37 8.16 -31.12 -15.87
N THR A 38 7.32 -32.00 -15.32
CA THR A 38 7.42 -32.44 -13.92
C THR A 38 8.19 -33.75 -13.71
N GLY A 39 8.27 -34.62 -14.72
CA GLY A 39 8.75 -36.00 -14.59
C GLY A 39 10.19 -36.18 -14.11
N LYS A 40 11.03 -35.13 -14.18
CA LYS A 40 12.43 -35.16 -13.74
C LYS A 40 12.62 -34.80 -12.25
N TYR A 41 11.57 -34.32 -11.57
CA TYR A 41 11.67 -33.70 -10.25
C TYR A 41 10.89 -34.47 -9.17
N GLY A 42 10.81 -35.80 -9.28
CA GLY A 42 9.92 -36.72 -8.52
C GLY A 42 10.08 -36.74 -6.99
N GLY A 43 9.91 -35.58 -6.34
CA GLY A 43 10.04 -35.33 -4.92
C GLY A 43 10.28 -33.84 -4.57
N ASP A 44 10.75 -33.04 -5.52
CA ASP A 44 10.96 -31.59 -5.35
C ASP A 44 9.81 -30.80 -6.01
N ALA A 45 8.77 -30.53 -5.23
CA ALA A 45 7.61 -29.77 -5.69
C ALA A 45 7.97 -28.34 -6.14
N ALA A 46 8.98 -27.71 -5.54
CA ALA A 46 9.40 -26.35 -5.90
C ALA A 46 10.07 -26.33 -7.27
N ALA A 47 10.99 -27.25 -7.53
CA ALA A 47 11.60 -27.42 -8.84
C ALA A 47 10.58 -27.85 -9.91
N ALA A 48 9.65 -28.75 -9.56
CA ALA A 48 8.58 -29.17 -10.46
C ALA A 48 7.68 -27.98 -10.86
N TRP A 49 7.28 -27.14 -9.91
CA TRP A 49 6.49 -25.94 -10.20
C TRP A 49 7.27 -24.94 -11.08
N ALA A 50 8.54 -24.69 -10.74
CA ALA A 50 9.41 -23.82 -11.54
C ALA A 50 9.51 -24.29 -12.99
N ALA A 51 9.62 -25.60 -13.22
CA ALA A 51 9.66 -26.19 -14.54
C ALA A 51 8.33 -26.06 -15.31
N VAL A 52 7.18 -26.22 -14.63
CA VAL A 52 5.85 -26.00 -15.22
C VAL A 52 5.71 -24.56 -15.73
N VAL A 53 6.11 -23.58 -14.91
CA VAL A 53 6.06 -22.16 -15.26
C VAL A 53 7.04 -21.85 -16.41
N ALA A 54 8.29 -22.31 -16.31
CA ALA A 54 9.32 -22.07 -17.32
C ALA A 54 8.97 -22.68 -18.69
N ALA A 55 8.32 -23.84 -18.70
CA ALA A 55 7.87 -24.51 -19.92
C ALA A 55 6.61 -23.88 -20.53
N GLY A 56 5.97 -22.89 -19.87
CA GLY A 56 4.76 -22.24 -20.37
C GLY A 56 3.57 -23.19 -20.49
N VAL A 57 3.53 -24.25 -19.68
CA VAL A 57 2.46 -25.27 -19.71
C VAL A 57 1.10 -24.62 -19.45
N LEU A 58 1.05 -23.68 -18.51
CA LEU A 58 -0.13 -22.89 -18.15
C LEU A 58 -0.03 -21.51 -18.77
N ARG A 59 -1.06 -21.10 -19.51
CA ARG A 59 -1.12 -19.81 -20.20
C ARG A 59 -2.13 -18.85 -19.56
N PRO A 60 -1.98 -17.53 -19.71
CA PRO A 60 -2.93 -16.56 -19.16
C PRO A 60 -4.36 -16.69 -19.68
N ASP A 61 -4.61 -17.30 -20.83
CA ASP A 61 -5.96 -17.54 -21.36
C ASP A 61 -6.64 -18.78 -20.75
N HIS A 62 -5.89 -19.64 -20.06
CA HIS A 62 -6.46 -20.83 -19.43
C HIS A 62 -7.42 -20.48 -18.27
N PRO A 63 -8.47 -21.30 -18.06
CA PRO A 63 -9.38 -21.11 -16.93
C PRO A 63 -8.66 -21.21 -15.58
N HIS A 64 -9.07 -20.38 -14.61
CA HIS A 64 -8.46 -20.39 -13.26
C HIS A 64 -8.48 -21.77 -12.60
N ALA A 65 -9.55 -22.55 -12.80
CA ALA A 65 -9.65 -23.90 -12.26
C ALA A 65 -8.52 -24.84 -12.71
N LEU A 66 -8.00 -24.65 -13.94
CA LEU A 66 -6.86 -25.42 -14.45
C LEU A 66 -5.56 -25.02 -13.73
N HIS A 67 -5.36 -23.72 -13.50
CA HIS A 67 -4.24 -23.21 -12.70
C HIS A 67 -4.27 -23.76 -11.27
N GLN A 68 -5.45 -23.78 -10.63
CA GLN A 68 -5.65 -24.38 -9.31
C GLN A 68 -5.28 -25.86 -9.31
N LEU A 69 -5.84 -26.64 -10.25
CA LEU A 69 -5.62 -28.08 -10.34
C LEU A 69 -4.12 -28.40 -10.42
N VAL A 70 -3.37 -27.73 -11.29
CA VAL A 70 -1.93 -27.97 -11.42
C VAL A 70 -1.16 -27.51 -10.19
N TYR A 71 -1.38 -26.29 -9.71
CA TYR A 71 -0.64 -25.75 -8.56
C TYR A 71 -0.81 -26.63 -7.31
N TYR A 72 -2.04 -26.98 -6.97
CA TYR A 72 -2.32 -27.81 -5.80
C TYR A 72 -1.85 -29.25 -5.97
N SER A 73 -1.86 -29.81 -7.19
CA SER A 73 -1.34 -31.16 -7.46
C SER A 73 0.19 -31.21 -7.41
N VAL A 74 0.89 -30.16 -7.83
CA VAL A 74 2.36 -30.05 -7.68
C VAL A 74 2.75 -30.01 -6.21
N TYR A 75 1.99 -29.26 -5.40
CA TYR A 75 2.25 -29.10 -3.97
C TYR A 75 1.44 -30.03 -3.06
N ALA A 76 0.83 -31.10 -3.60
CA ALA A 76 -0.06 -31.99 -2.83
C ALA A 76 0.61 -32.60 -1.58
N GLY A 77 1.92 -32.89 -1.67
CA GLY A 77 2.72 -33.40 -0.56
C GLY A 77 3.48 -32.33 0.25
N TRP A 78 3.19 -31.03 0.06
CA TRP A 78 3.94 -29.96 0.71
C TRP A 78 3.51 -29.73 2.16
N ASP A 79 4.37 -30.10 3.11
CA ASP A 79 4.16 -29.84 4.53
C ASP A 79 4.52 -28.38 4.89
N ARG A 80 3.49 -27.53 4.96
CA ARG A 80 3.65 -26.11 5.31
C ARG A 80 4.23 -25.89 6.72
N ALA A 81 3.97 -26.79 7.67
CA ALA A 81 4.48 -26.64 9.02
C ALA A 81 6.00 -26.87 9.08
N LYS A 82 6.51 -27.80 8.24
CA LYS A 82 7.94 -28.11 8.17
C LYS A 82 8.73 -27.31 7.14
N ARG A 83 8.08 -26.73 6.13
CA ARG A 83 8.76 -26.06 5.00
C ARG A 83 8.34 -24.61 4.79
N GLY A 84 7.35 -24.11 5.53
CA GLY A 84 6.76 -22.80 5.29
C GLY A 84 5.81 -22.78 4.08
N PRO A 85 5.37 -21.59 3.63
CA PRO A 85 4.50 -21.46 2.49
C PRO A 85 5.20 -21.93 1.20
N PRO A 86 4.50 -22.63 0.29
CA PRO A 86 5.09 -23.10 -0.97
C PRO A 86 5.46 -21.91 -1.87
N PRO A 87 6.72 -21.81 -2.32
CA PRO A 87 7.13 -20.77 -3.25
C PRO A 87 6.45 -20.96 -4.62
N TYR A 88 6.15 -19.90 -5.34
CA TYR A 88 5.58 -20.01 -6.69
C TYR A 88 6.42 -19.26 -7.74
N TRP A 89 7.28 -18.36 -7.31
CA TRP A 89 8.20 -17.63 -8.17
C TRP A 89 9.60 -17.67 -7.58
N PHE A 90 10.59 -17.77 -8.46
CA PHE A 90 11.99 -17.90 -8.11
C PHE A 90 12.83 -16.87 -8.87
N PRO A 91 13.81 -16.23 -8.22
CA PRO A 91 14.71 -15.32 -8.90
C PRO A 91 15.61 -16.06 -9.88
N SER A 92 15.73 -15.53 -11.09
CA SER A 92 16.64 -16.04 -12.11
C SER A 92 18.09 -15.69 -11.75
N PRO A 93 19.04 -16.65 -11.72
CA PRO A 93 20.46 -16.37 -11.47
C PRO A 93 21.10 -15.42 -12.48
N ILE A 94 20.50 -15.27 -13.66
CA ILE A 94 20.93 -14.35 -14.72
C ILE A 94 20.25 -13.00 -14.51
N ASP A 95 18.92 -12.96 -14.51
CA ASP A 95 18.17 -11.69 -14.50
C ASP A 95 18.30 -10.93 -13.17
N CYS A 96 18.61 -11.64 -12.07
CA CYS A 96 18.82 -11.00 -10.77
C CYS A 96 19.91 -9.93 -10.82
N LYS A 97 20.96 -10.12 -11.65
CA LYS A 97 22.07 -9.18 -11.82
C LYS A 97 21.66 -7.88 -12.51
N GLU A 98 20.57 -7.94 -13.29
CA GLU A 98 20.01 -6.80 -14.02
C GLU A 98 18.94 -6.05 -13.22
N THR A 99 18.57 -6.55 -12.03
CA THR A 99 17.76 -5.77 -11.09
C THR A 99 18.61 -4.66 -10.48
N ASN A 100 17.97 -3.53 -10.13
CA ASN A 100 18.60 -2.40 -9.46
C ASN A 100 19.44 -2.82 -8.25
N LEU A 101 18.82 -3.57 -7.33
CA LEU A 101 19.49 -4.06 -6.14
C LEU A 101 20.56 -5.11 -6.47
N GLY A 102 20.30 -6.01 -7.41
CA GLY A 102 21.26 -7.04 -7.78
C GLY A 102 22.52 -6.50 -8.46
N ARG A 103 22.38 -5.45 -9.28
CA ARG A 103 23.50 -4.70 -9.87
C ARG A 103 24.33 -4.02 -8.78
N VAL A 104 23.69 -3.30 -7.87
CA VAL A 104 24.38 -2.67 -6.73
C VAL A 104 25.10 -3.69 -5.85
N MET A 105 24.48 -4.84 -5.60
CA MET A 105 25.11 -5.95 -4.89
C MET A 105 26.29 -6.53 -5.67
N GLY A 106 26.19 -6.67 -6.99
CA GLY A 106 27.29 -7.10 -7.86
C GLY A 106 28.51 -6.18 -7.78
N GLU A 107 28.27 -4.87 -7.84
CA GLU A 107 29.33 -3.85 -7.85
C GLU A 107 29.99 -3.62 -6.49
N ASN A 108 29.19 -3.68 -5.42
CA ASN A 108 29.63 -3.30 -4.07
C ASN A 108 29.83 -4.50 -3.14
N GLY A 109 29.11 -5.60 -3.35
CA GLY A 109 29.13 -6.80 -2.52
C GLY A 109 30.53 -7.36 -2.25
N PRO A 110 31.40 -7.54 -3.25
CA PRO A 110 32.77 -8.01 -3.03
C PRO A 110 33.59 -7.10 -2.10
N LYS A 111 33.34 -5.78 -2.14
CA LYS A 111 34.03 -4.80 -1.29
C LYS A 111 33.43 -4.74 0.12
N LEU A 112 32.11 -4.87 0.23
CA LEU A 112 31.37 -4.69 1.49
C LEU A 112 31.32 -5.97 2.34
N LEU A 113 31.25 -7.14 1.70
CA LEU A 113 31.10 -8.45 2.37
C LEU A 113 32.33 -9.35 2.20
N GLY A 114 33.33 -8.93 1.40
CA GLY A 114 34.56 -9.68 1.15
C GLY A 114 34.28 -11.06 0.54
N ALA A 115 35.03 -12.07 1.00
CA ALA A 115 34.90 -13.46 0.56
C ALA A 115 33.53 -14.11 0.87
N SER A 116 32.70 -13.47 1.71
CA SER A 116 31.34 -13.96 2.00
C SER A 116 30.35 -13.63 0.88
N TYR A 117 30.68 -12.69 0.00
CA TYR A 117 29.85 -12.41 -1.18
C TYR A 117 30.02 -13.50 -2.23
N LYS A 118 28.91 -14.02 -2.74
CA LYS A 118 28.88 -15.00 -3.83
C LYS A 118 28.18 -14.43 -5.06
N ASP A 119 26.89 -14.18 -4.91
CA ASP A 119 26.01 -13.62 -5.93
C ASP A 119 24.86 -12.86 -5.25
N PRO A 120 24.05 -12.07 -5.99
CA PRO A 120 22.95 -11.30 -5.41
C PRO A 120 21.89 -12.11 -4.65
N ILE A 121 21.58 -13.33 -5.10
CA ILE A 121 20.55 -14.17 -4.48
C ILE A 121 21.08 -14.77 -3.18
N SER A 122 22.21 -15.48 -3.25
CA SER A 122 22.79 -16.18 -2.09
C SER A 122 23.28 -15.23 -1.01
N SER A 123 23.70 -14.01 -1.39
CA SER A 123 24.25 -13.02 -0.46
C SER A 123 23.20 -12.03 0.06
N PHE A 124 21.94 -12.12 -0.36
CA PHE A 124 20.88 -11.17 0.01
C PHE A 124 20.74 -10.98 1.52
N GLY A 125 20.69 -12.07 2.28
CA GLY A 125 20.55 -12.00 3.74
C GLY A 125 21.74 -11.32 4.43
N LEU A 126 22.96 -11.54 3.93
CA LEU A 126 24.18 -10.88 4.44
C LEU A 126 24.20 -9.39 4.07
N PHE A 127 23.82 -9.05 2.85
CA PHE A 127 23.75 -7.67 2.40
C PHE A 127 22.65 -6.88 3.11
N HIS A 128 21.49 -7.51 3.37
CA HIS A 128 20.46 -6.94 4.23
C HIS A 128 21.01 -6.66 5.64
N LYS A 129 21.63 -7.64 6.30
CA LYS A 129 22.28 -7.43 7.61
C LYS A 129 23.30 -6.30 7.57
N PHE A 130 24.12 -6.22 6.51
CA PHE A 130 25.04 -5.11 6.31
C PHE A 130 24.30 -3.78 6.23
N SER A 131 23.23 -3.67 5.44
CA SER A 131 22.45 -2.43 5.26
C SER A 131 21.83 -1.92 6.56
N VAL A 132 21.45 -2.83 7.47
CA VAL A 132 20.90 -2.50 8.80
C VAL A 132 21.96 -1.93 9.73
N HIS A 133 23.18 -2.48 9.71
CA HIS A 133 24.25 -2.06 10.62
C HIS A 133 25.13 -0.93 10.06
N ASN A 134 25.13 -0.73 8.74
CA ASN A 134 25.97 0.25 8.04
C ASN A 134 25.11 1.20 7.19
N GLN A 135 24.09 1.79 7.84
CA GLN A 135 23.09 2.61 7.14
C GLN A 135 23.71 3.78 6.36
N GLU A 136 24.75 4.44 6.88
CA GLU A 136 25.42 5.54 6.18
C GLU A 136 26.01 5.10 4.82
N VAL A 137 26.63 3.92 4.79
CA VAL A 137 27.22 3.37 3.56
C VAL A 137 26.12 2.99 2.57
N TYR A 138 25.08 2.29 3.03
CA TYR A 138 23.96 1.87 2.19
C TYR A 138 23.24 3.07 1.55
N TRP A 139 22.86 4.07 2.35
CA TRP A 139 22.14 5.25 1.84
C TRP A 139 23.00 6.09 0.90
N LYS A 140 24.32 6.17 1.11
CA LYS A 140 25.23 6.82 0.16
C LYS A 140 25.25 6.13 -1.22
N ILE A 141 25.04 4.82 -1.27
CA ILE A 141 24.92 4.07 -2.53
C ILE A 141 23.57 4.41 -3.18
N VAL A 142 22.48 4.24 -2.46
CA VAL A 142 21.12 4.44 -2.99
C VAL A 142 20.87 5.88 -3.48
N LEU A 143 21.40 6.89 -2.80
CA LEU A 143 21.24 8.29 -3.20
C LEU A 143 21.80 8.60 -4.59
N LYS A 144 22.76 7.82 -5.09
CA LYS A 144 23.31 7.97 -6.45
C LYS A 144 22.37 7.46 -7.54
N GLU A 145 21.45 6.58 -7.16
CA GLU A 145 20.54 5.89 -8.07
C GLU A 145 19.22 6.63 -8.24
N LEU A 146 18.85 7.45 -7.26
CA LEU A 146 17.64 8.26 -7.25
C LEU A 146 17.90 9.66 -7.82
N SER A 147 16.87 10.26 -8.43
CA SER A 147 16.91 11.65 -8.90
C SER A 147 16.82 12.65 -7.75
N ILE A 148 17.87 12.74 -6.92
CA ILE A 148 17.93 13.63 -5.75
C ILE A 148 18.95 14.74 -6.01
N LYS A 149 18.51 15.98 -5.80
CA LYS A 149 19.34 17.18 -5.94
C LYS A 149 19.32 17.96 -4.65
N PHE A 150 20.48 18.06 -4.01
CA PHE A 150 20.69 18.96 -2.89
C PHE A 150 21.18 20.32 -3.41
N VAL A 151 20.62 21.41 -2.89
CA VAL A 151 21.20 22.75 -3.06
C VAL A 151 22.31 22.96 -2.03
N ARG A 152 22.18 22.34 -0.86
CA ARG A 152 23.26 22.16 0.10
C ARG A 152 23.28 20.71 0.51
N GLU A 153 24.39 20.04 0.25
CA GLU A 153 24.63 18.65 0.65
C GLU A 153 24.58 18.49 2.17
N PRO A 154 24.16 17.33 2.69
CA PRO A 154 24.25 17.06 4.12
C PRO A 154 25.70 16.94 4.59
N THR A 155 25.96 17.28 5.85
CA THR A 155 27.30 17.12 6.46
C THR A 155 27.65 15.66 6.73
N SER A 156 26.65 14.80 6.95
CA SER A 156 26.75 13.35 7.09
C SER A 156 25.41 12.70 6.71
N ILE A 157 25.38 11.38 6.55
CA ILE A 157 24.11 10.70 6.23
C ILE A 157 23.22 10.61 7.48
N LEU A 158 23.82 10.25 8.62
CA LEU A 158 23.14 10.06 9.89
C LEU A 158 24.02 10.58 11.03
N ASP A 159 23.47 11.48 11.84
CA ASP A 159 24.01 11.81 13.16
C ASP A 159 23.18 11.12 14.25
N ALA A 160 23.79 10.15 14.93
CA ALA A 160 23.20 9.41 16.05
C ALA A 160 23.92 9.67 17.39
N SER A 161 24.65 10.79 17.48
CA SER A 161 25.37 11.21 18.70
C SER A 161 24.39 11.61 19.82
N ASP A 162 23.34 12.37 19.50
CA ASP A 162 22.30 12.75 20.43
C ASP A 162 21.34 11.58 20.73
N LYS A 163 21.49 10.98 21.92
CA LYS A 163 20.67 9.85 22.37
C LYS A 163 19.23 10.23 22.71
N SER A 164 18.92 11.52 22.91
CA SER A 164 17.54 11.96 23.11
C SER A 164 16.71 11.82 21.83
N LYS A 165 17.37 11.93 20.66
CA LYS A 165 16.78 11.67 19.35
C LYS A 165 16.85 10.18 19.03
N LYS A 166 15.90 9.41 19.54
CA LYS A 166 15.85 7.93 19.36
C LYS A 166 16.04 7.49 17.90
N GLY A 167 15.49 8.24 16.94
CA GLY A 167 15.60 7.97 15.50
C GLY A 167 16.82 8.56 14.78
N GLY A 168 17.69 9.29 15.49
CA GLY A 168 18.81 10.03 14.92
C GLY A 168 18.38 11.25 14.11
N ILE A 169 19.37 12.00 13.62
CA ILE A 169 19.20 13.15 12.73
C ILE A 169 19.72 12.75 11.35
N TRP A 170 18.84 12.65 10.38
CA TRP A 170 19.18 12.26 9.01
C TRP A 170 19.42 13.49 8.14
N PHE A 171 20.46 13.43 7.32
CA PHE A 171 20.90 14.50 6.43
C PHE A 171 21.05 15.87 7.13
N PRO A 172 21.78 15.96 8.26
CA PRO A 172 22.01 17.23 8.95
C PRO A 172 22.57 18.29 8.00
N GLY A 173 21.97 19.47 8.04
CA GLY A 173 22.36 20.60 7.20
C GLY A 173 21.87 20.55 5.76
N ALA A 174 21.33 19.44 5.26
CA ALA A 174 20.87 19.37 3.87
C ALA A 174 19.74 20.35 3.57
N VAL A 175 19.77 20.94 2.38
CA VAL A 175 18.74 21.83 1.85
C VAL A 175 18.38 21.39 0.44
N LEU A 176 17.09 21.21 0.19
CA LEU A 176 16.56 20.72 -1.07
C LEU A 176 15.10 21.15 -1.28
N ASN A 177 14.56 20.83 -2.45
CA ASN A 177 13.14 20.77 -2.71
C ASN A 177 12.82 19.46 -3.44
N ILE A 178 12.10 18.56 -2.78
CA ILE A 178 11.83 17.22 -3.31
C ILE A 178 10.84 17.23 -4.48
N ALA A 179 10.01 18.28 -4.61
CA ALA A 179 9.17 18.45 -5.79
C ALA A 179 10.02 18.87 -7.01
N GLU A 180 11.04 19.72 -6.84
CA GLU A 180 12.00 20.02 -7.92
C GLU A 180 12.68 18.74 -8.43
N CYS A 181 13.09 17.86 -7.51
CA CYS A 181 13.67 16.54 -7.83
C CYS A 181 12.76 15.67 -8.71
N CYS A 182 11.44 15.83 -8.60
CA CYS A 182 10.46 15.10 -9.42
C CYS A 182 10.25 15.71 -10.82
N LEU A 183 10.59 16.99 -11.00
CA LEU A 183 10.21 17.81 -12.16
C LEU A 183 11.35 18.09 -13.13
N LEU A 184 12.57 17.74 -12.76
CA LEU A 184 13.75 17.96 -13.60
C LEU A 184 14.10 16.72 -14.43
N PRO A 185 14.66 16.92 -15.63
CA PRO A 185 15.28 15.82 -16.36
C PRO A 185 16.46 15.28 -15.56
N TRP A 186 16.72 13.98 -15.68
CA TRP A 186 17.82 13.33 -14.98
C TRP A 186 18.62 12.49 -15.99
N PRO A 187 19.81 12.98 -16.42
CA PRO A 187 20.56 12.36 -17.51
C PRO A 187 20.92 10.89 -17.28
N SER A 188 21.27 10.51 -16.04
CA SER A 188 21.63 9.11 -15.74
C SER A 188 20.45 8.14 -15.82
N GLN A 189 19.21 8.64 -15.81
CA GLN A 189 18.00 7.87 -16.04
C GLN A 189 17.46 8.02 -17.48
N SER A 190 18.22 8.68 -18.38
CA SER A 190 17.83 8.98 -19.77
C SER A 190 16.50 9.75 -19.89
N LYS A 191 16.12 10.50 -18.85
CA LYS A 191 14.87 11.26 -18.80
C LYS A 191 15.09 12.67 -19.31
N THR A 192 14.31 13.06 -20.31
CA THR A 192 14.32 14.38 -20.95
C THR A 192 13.00 15.11 -20.70
N ASP A 193 12.94 16.38 -21.08
CA ASP A 193 11.72 17.19 -21.00
C ASP A 193 10.54 16.59 -21.81
N ASP A 194 10.82 15.88 -22.90
CA ASP A 194 9.82 15.24 -23.77
C ASP A 194 9.40 13.83 -23.28
N SER A 195 10.07 13.32 -22.25
CA SER A 195 9.71 12.02 -21.68
C SER A 195 8.30 12.08 -21.08
N THR A 196 7.49 11.04 -21.28
CA THR A 196 6.16 10.95 -20.66
C THR A 196 6.32 10.89 -19.15
N ALA A 197 5.70 11.83 -18.43
CA ALA A 197 5.65 11.85 -16.98
C ALA A 197 4.38 11.19 -16.44
N ILE A 198 3.23 11.49 -17.07
CA ILE A 198 1.93 10.93 -16.68
C ILE A 198 1.23 10.34 -17.91
N VAL A 199 0.63 9.16 -17.74
CA VAL A 199 -0.31 8.55 -18.68
C VAL A 199 -1.64 8.34 -17.97
N TRP A 200 -2.77 8.69 -18.59
CA TRP A 200 -4.06 8.51 -17.95
C TRP A 200 -5.20 8.22 -18.90
N ARG A 201 -6.33 7.77 -18.33
CA ARG A 201 -7.61 7.66 -19.03
C ARG A 201 -8.75 7.91 -18.05
N ASP A 202 -9.79 8.58 -18.54
CA ASP A 202 -11.04 8.79 -17.81
C ASP A 202 -12.00 7.60 -18.00
N GLU A 203 -12.76 7.28 -16.95
CA GLU A 203 -13.79 6.24 -17.01
C GLU A 203 -14.79 6.52 -18.15
N GLY A 204 -15.12 5.49 -18.94
CA GLY A 204 -16.03 5.60 -20.07
C GLY A 204 -15.37 5.91 -21.42
N PHE A 205 -14.06 6.18 -21.45
CA PHE A 205 -13.29 6.41 -22.67
C PHE A 205 -12.44 5.19 -23.07
N ASP A 206 -12.96 3.99 -22.84
CA ASP A 206 -12.22 2.74 -23.01
C ASP A 206 -11.77 2.53 -24.47
N ASP A 207 -12.55 3.00 -25.44
CA ASP A 207 -12.25 2.88 -26.88
C ASP A 207 -11.30 3.96 -27.42
N TYR A 208 -10.89 4.92 -26.59
CA TYR A 208 -9.99 6.01 -26.97
C TYR A 208 -8.54 5.73 -26.56
N PRO A 209 -7.53 6.27 -27.26
CA PRO A 209 -6.14 6.19 -26.82
C PRO A 209 -5.94 6.73 -25.40
N VAL A 210 -4.94 6.22 -24.69
CA VAL A 210 -4.53 6.81 -23.40
C VAL A 210 -3.95 8.20 -23.62
N ASN A 211 -4.28 9.13 -22.72
CA ASN A 211 -3.73 10.48 -22.69
C ASN A 211 -2.31 10.47 -22.13
N ARG A 212 -1.50 11.47 -22.51
CA ARG A 212 -0.10 11.61 -22.09
C ARG A 212 0.22 13.05 -21.73
N MET A 213 1.08 13.21 -20.73
CA MET A 213 1.65 14.49 -20.33
C MET A 213 3.16 14.30 -20.20
N SER A 214 3.91 15.12 -20.92
CA SER A 214 5.37 15.18 -20.86
C SER A 214 5.85 15.78 -19.53
N LEU A 215 7.13 15.55 -19.21
CA LEU A 215 7.77 16.15 -18.04
C LEU A 215 7.75 17.69 -18.12
N LYS A 216 7.95 18.27 -19.30
CA LYS A 216 7.88 19.71 -19.53
C LYS A 216 6.50 20.29 -19.27
N GLU A 217 5.44 19.63 -19.75
CA GLU A 217 4.06 20.05 -19.51
C GLU A 217 3.70 19.95 -18.02
N LEU A 218 4.07 18.85 -17.37
CA LEU A 218 3.88 18.69 -15.92
C LEU A 218 4.58 19.81 -15.15
N ARG A 219 5.87 20.04 -15.43
CA ARG A 219 6.65 21.11 -14.80
C ARG A 219 6.01 22.47 -15.00
N THR A 220 5.55 22.77 -16.22
CA THR A 220 4.93 24.05 -16.55
C THR A 220 3.64 24.25 -15.74
N GLN A 221 2.76 23.26 -15.70
CA GLN A 221 1.50 23.34 -14.93
C GLN A 221 1.75 23.46 -13.43
N VAL A 222 2.74 22.73 -12.89
CA VAL A 222 3.14 22.84 -11.49
C VAL A 222 3.64 24.25 -11.15
N MET A 223 4.48 24.84 -12.01
CA MET A 223 4.96 26.22 -11.83
C MET A 223 3.84 27.25 -11.92
N THR A 224 2.86 27.05 -12.80
CA THR A 224 1.64 27.90 -12.88
C THR A 224 0.84 27.86 -11.58
N VAL A 225 0.59 26.67 -11.04
CA VAL A 225 -0.15 26.51 -9.78
C VAL A 225 0.64 27.09 -8.61
N ALA A 226 1.96 26.88 -8.53
CA ALA A 226 2.80 27.46 -7.49
C ALA A 226 2.79 29.00 -7.53
N ASN A 227 2.82 29.59 -8.72
CA ASN A 227 2.66 31.04 -8.91
C ASN A 227 1.30 31.55 -8.42
N ALA A 228 0.21 30.83 -8.70
CA ALA A 228 -1.12 31.21 -8.25
C ALA A 228 -1.24 31.13 -6.71
N LEU A 229 -0.69 30.09 -6.09
CA LEU A 229 -0.64 29.92 -4.63
C LEU A 229 0.04 31.11 -3.93
N ASP A 230 1.14 31.61 -4.49
CA ASP A 230 1.90 32.75 -3.93
C ASP A 230 1.13 34.07 -3.90
N THR A 231 0.04 34.18 -4.66
CA THR A 231 -0.84 35.37 -4.61
C THR A 231 -1.84 35.31 -3.46
N MET A 232 -1.99 34.16 -2.80
CA MET A 232 -3.07 33.88 -1.86
C MET A 232 -2.59 33.39 -0.49
N PHE A 233 -1.40 32.77 -0.42
CA PHE A 233 -0.93 32.07 0.77
C PHE A 233 0.53 32.42 1.09
N GLN A 234 0.93 32.14 2.33
CA GLN A 234 2.28 32.33 2.83
C GLN A 234 3.02 31.00 2.92
N LYS A 235 4.35 31.03 2.74
CA LYS A 235 5.20 29.84 2.85
C LYS A 235 4.99 29.16 4.20
N GLY A 236 4.89 27.83 4.20
CA GLY A 236 4.54 27.04 5.37
C GLY A 236 3.05 26.93 5.65
N ASP A 237 2.17 27.60 4.88
CA ASP A 237 0.73 27.38 5.00
C ASP A 237 0.34 25.95 4.63
N HIS A 238 -0.58 25.38 5.40
CA HIS A 238 -1.11 24.04 5.18
C HIS A 238 -2.32 24.10 4.25
N ILE A 239 -2.28 23.33 3.17
CA ILE A 239 -3.28 23.34 2.10
C ILE A 239 -3.72 21.90 1.84
N ALA A 240 -5.02 21.66 2.03
CA ALA A 240 -5.59 20.33 1.86
C ALA A 240 -5.87 19.99 0.40
N ILE A 241 -5.84 18.69 0.10
CA ILE A 241 -6.32 18.11 -1.15
C ILE A 241 -7.34 17.05 -0.78
N ASP A 242 -8.56 17.21 -1.26
CA ASP A 242 -9.69 16.30 -1.10
C ASP A 242 -10.34 16.09 -2.47
N MET A 243 -9.76 15.16 -3.25
CA MET A 243 -10.26 14.78 -4.57
C MET A 243 -9.60 13.47 -5.04
N PRO A 244 -10.21 12.76 -6.02
CA PRO A 244 -9.56 11.68 -6.75
C PRO A 244 -8.17 12.07 -7.25
N MET A 245 -7.24 11.09 -7.30
CA MET A 245 -5.87 11.32 -7.78
C MET A 245 -5.83 11.44 -9.31
N THR A 246 -6.27 12.58 -9.80
CA THR A 246 -6.18 12.98 -11.20
C THR A 246 -4.85 13.65 -11.52
N CYS A 247 -4.57 13.91 -12.80
CA CYS A 247 -3.44 14.75 -13.21
C CYS A 247 -3.40 16.09 -12.46
N ASN A 248 -4.56 16.75 -12.30
CA ASN A 248 -4.66 18.01 -11.55
C ASN A 248 -4.29 17.83 -10.07
N ALA A 249 -4.71 16.72 -9.44
CA ALA A 249 -4.33 16.43 -8.07
C ALA A 249 -2.81 16.26 -7.91
N VAL A 250 -2.15 15.58 -8.86
CA VAL A 250 -0.68 15.43 -8.89
C VAL A 250 0.03 16.78 -9.08
N ILE A 251 -0.48 17.61 -10.00
CA ILE A 251 0.04 18.96 -10.25
C ILE A 251 -0.07 19.82 -8.98
N VAL A 252 -1.25 19.86 -8.34
CA VAL A 252 -1.49 20.61 -7.11
C VAL A 252 -0.58 20.13 -5.98
N TYR A 253 -0.46 18.81 -5.80
CA TYR A 253 0.39 18.22 -4.77
C TYR A 253 1.85 18.67 -4.92
N LEU A 254 2.41 18.55 -6.13
CA LEU A 254 3.79 18.98 -6.40
C LEU A 254 3.95 20.51 -6.29
N ALA A 255 2.95 21.29 -6.69
CA ALA A 255 3.00 22.75 -6.64
C ALA A 255 3.00 23.30 -5.21
N ILE A 256 2.21 22.71 -4.31
CA ILE A 256 2.20 23.05 -2.88
C ILE A 256 3.62 22.84 -2.31
N ILE A 257 4.24 21.70 -2.57
CA ILE A 257 5.60 21.38 -2.07
C ILE A 257 6.67 22.26 -2.75
N LEU A 258 6.58 22.46 -4.07
CA LEU A 258 7.52 23.31 -4.83
C LEU A 258 7.50 24.75 -4.30
N GLY A 259 6.28 25.23 -3.98
CA GLY A 259 6.04 26.53 -3.39
C GLY A 259 6.38 26.63 -1.90
N GLY A 260 6.88 25.59 -1.25
CA GLY A 260 7.25 25.63 0.18
C GLY A 260 6.04 25.70 1.13
N PHE A 261 4.88 25.26 0.66
CA PHE A 261 3.67 25.03 1.46
C PHE A 261 3.62 23.56 1.90
N VAL A 262 2.64 23.21 2.74
CA VAL A 262 2.46 21.85 3.27
C VAL A 262 1.18 21.25 2.74
N VAL A 263 1.27 20.06 2.13
CA VAL A 263 0.08 19.32 1.70
C VAL A 263 -0.63 18.73 2.93
N VAL A 264 -1.96 18.74 2.93
CA VAL A 264 -2.78 17.94 3.85
C VAL A 264 -3.60 16.94 3.03
N GLY A 265 -3.22 15.67 3.06
CA GLY A 265 -3.91 14.63 2.31
C GLY A 265 -5.21 14.20 2.99
N ILE A 266 -6.34 14.38 2.30
CA ILE A 266 -7.67 13.94 2.76
C ILE A 266 -8.24 12.99 1.71
N ALA A 267 -8.75 11.84 2.15
CA ALA A 267 -9.35 10.87 1.24
C ALA A 267 -10.72 11.37 0.76
N ASP A 268 -10.92 11.36 -0.56
CA ASP A 268 -12.14 11.78 -1.28
C ASP A 268 -13.41 11.00 -0.90
N SER A 269 -13.22 9.85 -0.26
CA SER A 269 -14.31 9.04 0.29
C SER A 269 -14.89 9.55 1.61
N PHE A 270 -14.20 10.44 2.34
CA PHE A 270 -14.61 10.79 3.70
C PHE A 270 -15.91 11.59 3.79
N ALA A 271 -16.61 11.40 4.92
CA ALA A 271 -17.79 12.19 5.28
C ALA A 271 -17.40 13.62 5.70
N PRO A 272 -18.34 14.59 5.64
CA PRO A 272 -18.07 16.00 5.99
C PRO A 272 -17.36 16.20 7.33
N GLN A 273 -17.79 15.48 8.38
CA GLN A 273 -17.19 15.58 9.71
C GLN A 273 -15.73 15.08 9.76
N GLU A 274 -15.41 14.07 8.95
CA GLU A 274 -14.05 13.53 8.85
C GLU A 274 -13.12 14.50 8.10
N ILE A 275 -13.64 15.18 7.07
CA ILE A 275 -12.96 16.30 6.39
C ILE A 275 -12.71 17.43 7.38
N ALA A 276 -13.75 17.88 8.10
CA ALA A 276 -13.69 18.93 9.13
C ALA A 276 -12.59 18.68 10.16
N THR A 277 -12.57 17.45 10.68
CA THR A 277 -11.60 17.02 11.71
C THR A 277 -10.17 17.13 11.19
N ARG A 278 -9.90 16.65 9.97
CA ARG A 278 -8.56 16.70 9.36
C ARG A 278 -8.13 18.13 9.05
N MET A 279 -9.03 18.95 8.53
CA MET A 279 -8.79 20.38 8.31
C MET A 279 -8.38 21.09 9.61
N ARG A 280 -9.11 20.84 10.71
CA ARG A 280 -8.82 21.42 12.04
C ARG A 280 -7.50 20.93 12.61
N VAL A 281 -7.30 19.60 12.66
CA VAL A 281 -6.11 18.98 13.26
C VAL A 281 -4.85 19.40 12.54
N ALA A 282 -4.88 19.44 11.20
CA ALA A 282 -3.77 19.93 10.40
C ALA A 282 -3.74 21.46 10.26
N LYS A 283 -4.68 22.22 10.85
CA LYS A 283 -4.74 23.69 10.72
C LYS A 283 -4.68 24.17 9.26
N ALA A 284 -5.36 23.46 8.36
CA ALA A 284 -5.37 23.76 6.94
C ALA A 284 -6.15 25.05 6.63
N LYS A 285 -5.53 25.96 5.87
CA LYS A 285 -6.11 27.27 5.52
C LYS A 285 -7.03 27.22 4.30
N ALA A 286 -6.80 26.27 3.41
CA ALA A 286 -7.56 26.08 2.19
C ALA A 286 -7.61 24.60 1.79
N ILE A 287 -8.49 24.28 0.84
CA ILE A 287 -8.72 22.93 0.33
C ILE A 287 -8.91 22.96 -1.19
N PHE A 288 -8.13 22.18 -1.92
CA PHE A 288 -8.43 21.83 -3.32
C PHE A 288 -9.40 20.66 -3.34
N THR A 289 -10.48 20.81 -4.09
CA THR A 289 -11.54 19.80 -4.22
C THR A 289 -12.09 19.76 -5.64
N GLN A 290 -12.88 18.74 -5.96
CA GLN A 290 -13.69 18.72 -7.17
C GLN A 290 -15.17 19.00 -6.89
N ASP A 291 -15.91 19.39 -7.93
CA ASP A 291 -17.36 19.49 -7.88
C ASP A 291 -17.99 18.11 -7.56
N PHE A 292 -17.58 17.06 -8.28
CA PHE A 292 -18.04 15.69 -8.11
C PHE A 292 -16.91 14.67 -8.12
N ILE A 293 -17.18 13.48 -7.56
CA ILE A 293 -16.45 12.25 -7.88
C ILE A 293 -17.25 11.51 -8.94
N ILE A 294 -16.60 11.12 -10.04
CA ILE A 294 -17.18 10.27 -11.08
C ILE A 294 -16.62 8.87 -10.90
N ARG A 295 -17.49 7.91 -10.58
CA ARG A 295 -17.07 6.53 -10.31
C ARG A 295 -18.18 5.53 -10.61
N GLY A 296 -17.89 4.52 -11.41
CA GLY A 296 -18.86 3.50 -11.82
C GLY A 296 -20.05 4.10 -12.55
N GLY A 297 -19.83 5.15 -13.36
CA GLY A 297 -20.89 5.87 -14.07
C GLY A 297 -21.81 6.72 -13.17
N LYS A 298 -21.49 6.88 -11.89
CA LYS A 298 -22.26 7.71 -10.93
C LYS A 298 -21.48 8.96 -10.53
N LYS A 299 -22.22 10.04 -10.26
CA LYS A 299 -21.69 11.29 -9.71
C LYS A 299 -21.96 11.36 -8.20
N PHE A 300 -20.94 11.64 -7.41
CA PHE A 300 -21.05 11.87 -5.97
C PHE A 300 -20.66 13.32 -5.64
N PRO A 301 -21.46 14.07 -4.86
CA PRO A 301 -21.27 15.51 -4.66
C PRO A 301 -20.14 15.81 -3.67
N LEU A 302 -18.91 15.94 -4.16
CA LEU A 302 -17.74 16.12 -3.30
C LEU A 302 -17.66 17.54 -2.73
N TYR A 303 -17.86 18.56 -3.56
CA TYR A 303 -17.85 19.94 -3.09
C TYR A 303 -18.89 20.22 -1.99
N SER A 304 -20.08 19.60 -2.10
CA SER A 304 -21.10 19.68 -1.03
C SER A 304 -20.57 19.19 0.31
N ARG A 305 -19.87 18.05 0.33
CA ARG A 305 -19.30 17.50 1.56
C ARG A 305 -18.25 18.42 2.17
N VAL A 306 -17.43 19.06 1.34
CA VAL A 306 -16.44 20.05 1.78
C VAL A 306 -17.13 21.28 2.37
N MET A 307 -18.19 21.80 1.73
CA MET A 307 -18.94 22.93 2.26
C MET A 307 -19.60 22.64 3.61
N GLU A 308 -20.15 21.43 3.78
CA GLU A 308 -20.73 20.96 5.04
C GLU A 308 -19.68 20.76 6.14
N GLY A 309 -18.48 20.31 5.76
CA GLY A 309 -17.41 19.99 6.71
C GLY A 309 -16.55 21.19 7.14
N THR A 310 -16.37 22.20 6.30
CA THR A 310 -15.46 23.31 6.63
C THR A 310 -15.86 24.64 6.00
N SER A 311 -15.60 25.73 6.73
CA SER A 311 -15.69 27.11 6.24
C SER A 311 -14.38 27.61 5.59
N SER A 312 -13.31 26.81 5.57
CA SER A 312 -12.05 27.17 4.93
C SER A 312 -12.23 27.37 3.42
N LYS A 313 -11.45 28.28 2.83
CA LYS A 313 -11.51 28.58 1.39
C LYS A 313 -11.30 27.33 0.54
N ALA A 314 -12.21 27.05 -0.39
CA ALA A 314 -12.06 25.98 -1.35
C ALA A 314 -11.64 26.50 -2.74
N ILE A 315 -10.76 25.75 -3.40
CA ILE A 315 -10.46 25.87 -4.82
C ILE A 315 -11.13 24.68 -5.52
N VAL A 316 -12.13 24.95 -6.35
CA VAL A 316 -12.99 23.90 -6.93
C VAL A 316 -12.59 23.61 -8.38
N ILE A 317 -12.25 22.36 -8.64
CA ILE A 317 -11.82 21.85 -9.96
C ILE A 317 -12.99 21.08 -10.60
N PRO A 318 -13.29 21.27 -11.89
CA PRO A 318 -14.31 20.46 -12.56
C PRO A 318 -13.87 18.99 -12.62
N ALA A 319 -14.79 18.07 -12.37
CA ALA A 319 -14.55 16.64 -12.50
C ALA A 319 -14.35 16.21 -13.95
N THR A 320 -15.02 16.89 -14.88
CA THR A 320 -14.97 16.66 -16.34
C THR A 320 -15.06 17.97 -17.09
N GLY A 321 -14.27 18.11 -18.16
CA GLY A 321 -14.25 19.32 -18.98
C GLY A 321 -13.76 20.56 -18.22
N ASP A 322 -14.15 21.73 -18.71
CA ASP A 322 -13.63 23.02 -18.21
C ASP A 322 -14.61 23.80 -17.33
N LEU A 323 -15.86 23.36 -17.24
CA LEU A 323 -16.93 24.07 -16.54
C LEU A 323 -17.33 23.32 -15.27
N LEU A 324 -17.46 24.07 -14.17
CA LEU A 324 -17.97 23.54 -12.92
C LEU A 324 -19.45 23.19 -13.05
N GLY A 325 -19.83 22.01 -12.56
CA GLY A 325 -21.24 21.64 -12.41
C GLY A 325 -21.88 22.14 -11.11
N VAL A 326 -21.20 23.01 -10.38
CA VAL A 326 -21.66 23.65 -9.12
C VAL A 326 -21.28 25.13 -9.12
N THR A 327 -22.02 25.94 -8.37
CA THR A 327 -21.66 27.33 -8.10
C THR A 327 -20.84 27.40 -6.81
N PRO A 328 -19.57 27.86 -6.85
CA PRO A 328 -18.79 28.06 -5.63
C PRO A 328 -19.47 29.06 -4.68
N ARG A 329 -19.44 28.78 -3.38
CA ARG A 329 -19.92 29.71 -2.35
C ARG A 329 -19.08 30.98 -2.35
N ASN A 330 -19.60 32.05 -1.74
CA ASN A 330 -18.86 33.29 -1.59
C ASN A 330 -17.52 33.06 -0.87
N GLY A 331 -16.43 33.51 -1.48
CA GLY A 331 -15.07 33.34 -0.97
C GLY A 331 -14.33 32.11 -1.47
N ASP A 332 -15.02 31.11 -2.03
CA ASP A 332 -14.40 30.01 -2.77
C ASP A 332 -14.09 30.46 -4.21
N ILE A 333 -13.20 29.74 -4.88
CA ILE A 333 -12.70 30.12 -6.20
C ILE A 333 -12.77 28.94 -7.17
N SER A 334 -13.18 29.21 -8.41
CA SER A 334 -13.12 28.21 -9.47
C SER A 334 -11.67 27.93 -9.85
N TRP A 335 -11.37 26.74 -10.36
CA TRP A 335 -10.03 26.41 -10.86
C TRP A 335 -9.52 27.41 -11.91
N LYS A 336 -10.40 27.82 -12.83
CA LYS A 336 -10.07 28.81 -13.86
C LYS A 336 -9.67 30.16 -13.26
N ASP A 337 -10.45 30.66 -12.29
CA ASP A 337 -10.17 31.94 -11.63
C ASP A 337 -8.94 31.85 -10.71
N PHE A 338 -8.68 30.66 -10.15
CA PHE A 338 -7.46 30.41 -9.40
C PHE A 338 -6.23 30.48 -10.30
N LEU A 339 -6.24 29.78 -11.44
CA LEU A 339 -5.14 29.81 -12.40
C LEU A 339 -4.92 31.19 -13.01
N SER A 340 -5.98 31.98 -13.23
CA SER A 340 -5.84 33.33 -13.80
C SER A 340 -5.02 34.28 -12.89
N ARG A 341 -4.87 33.96 -11.60
CA ARG A 341 -4.01 34.73 -10.68
C ARG A 341 -2.52 34.63 -10.99
N SER A 342 -2.09 33.62 -11.74
CA SER A 342 -0.70 33.57 -12.22
C SER A 342 -0.47 34.44 -13.46
N ALA A 343 -1.53 35.02 -14.06
CA ALA A 343 -1.39 35.86 -15.24
C ALA A 343 -0.47 37.06 -14.96
N GLY A 344 0.43 37.35 -15.89
CA GLY A 344 1.43 38.42 -15.75
C GLY A 344 2.65 38.08 -14.88
N ARG A 345 2.70 36.88 -14.27
CA ARG A 345 3.89 36.39 -13.57
C ARG A 345 4.81 35.62 -14.52
N SER A 346 6.08 35.47 -14.12
CA SER A 346 7.04 34.62 -14.83
C SER A 346 6.52 33.18 -14.94
N SER A 347 6.63 32.59 -16.12
CA SER A 347 6.35 31.16 -16.35
C SER A 347 7.37 30.25 -15.65
N ILE A 348 8.55 30.78 -15.33
CA ILE A 348 9.56 30.09 -14.52
C ILE A 348 9.31 30.44 -13.05
N TYR A 349 9.11 29.41 -12.23
CA TYR A 349 8.97 29.51 -10.79
C TYR A 349 10.26 29.07 -10.09
N SER A 350 10.76 29.88 -9.15
CA SER A 350 11.90 29.50 -8.32
C SER A 350 11.44 28.61 -7.16
N PRO A 351 11.92 27.35 -7.06
CA PRO A 351 11.56 26.47 -5.96
C PRO A 351 11.90 27.07 -4.60
N VAL A 352 11.07 26.83 -3.59
CA VAL A 352 11.38 27.21 -2.21
C VAL A 352 12.22 26.10 -1.59
N TYR A 353 13.51 26.37 -1.39
CA TYR A 353 14.44 25.42 -0.79
C TYR A 353 14.35 25.44 0.74
N GLN A 354 14.24 24.26 1.35
CA GLN A 354 14.07 24.11 2.79
C GLN A 354 14.99 23.01 3.33
N SER A 355 15.16 22.96 4.65
CA SER A 355 15.92 21.89 5.31
C SER A 355 15.30 20.52 5.06
N ALA A 356 16.11 19.46 5.12
CA ALA A 356 15.63 18.08 5.00
C ALA A 356 14.49 17.69 5.98
N ASP A 357 14.46 18.28 7.19
CA ASP A 357 13.39 18.04 8.18
C ASP A 357 12.13 18.91 7.97
N ALA A 358 12.12 19.78 6.94
CA ALA A 358 10.97 20.61 6.64
C ALA A 358 9.75 19.76 6.25
N LEU A 359 8.60 20.14 6.79
CA LEU A 359 7.32 19.49 6.57
C LEU A 359 6.86 19.71 5.11
N ILE A 360 6.47 18.65 4.41
CA ILE A 360 5.96 18.71 3.04
C ILE A 360 4.52 18.19 2.91
N ASN A 361 4.13 17.24 3.77
CA ASN A 361 2.81 16.62 3.73
C ASN A 361 2.39 16.19 5.14
N ILE A 362 1.10 16.24 5.43
CA ILE A 362 0.46 15.70 6.61
C ILE A 362 -0.53 14.64 6.15
N LEU A 363 -0.28 13.40 6.57
CA LEU A 363 -1.19 12.29 6.38
C LEU A 363 -1.78 11.87 7.73
N PHE A 364 -2.93 11.24 7.68
CA PHE A 364 -3.63 10.80 8.88
C PHE A 364 -3.63 9.29 9.00
N SER A 365 -3.52 8.81 10.24
CA SER A 365 -3.79 7.42 10.58
C SER A 365 -4.77 7.35 11.73
N SER A 366 -5.48 6.24 11.85
CA SER A 366 -6.41 6.01 12.95
C SER A 366 -5.71 6.09 14.31
N GLY A 367 -6.26 6.86 15.24
CA GLY A 367 -5.79 6.95 16.62
C GLY A 367 -6.43 5.90 17.52
N THR A 368 -5.73 5.50 18.59
CA THR A 368 -6.30 4.66 19.66
C THR A 368 -7.21 5.47 20.60
N THR A 369 -7.13 6.80 20.55
CA THR A 369 -7.87 7.74 21.41
C THR A 369 -9.10 8.37 20.74
N GLY A 370 -9.41 8.00 19.49
CA GLY A 370 -10.61 8.46 18.76
C GLY A 370 -10.43 9.69 17.85
N GLU A 371 -9.36 10.48 17.99
CA GLU A 371 -8.97 11.50 16.99
C GLU A 371 -7.83 10.94 16.10
N PRO A 372 -7.84 11.15 14.77
CA PRO A 372 -6.79 10.65 13.90
C PRO A 372 -5.43 11.28 14.21
N LYS A 373 -4.36 10.48 14.20
CA LYS A 373 -2.98 10.96 14.37
C LYS A 373 -2.55 11.69 13.11
N ALA A 374 -2.14 12.95 13.25
CA ALA A 374 -1.54 13.74 12.18
C ALA A 374 -0.04 13.43 12.08
N ILE A 375 0.33 12.69 11.04
CA ILE A 375 1.68 12.19 10.76
C ILE A 375 2.36 13.14 9.77
N PRO A 376 3.39 13.87 10.20
CA PRO A 376 4.17 14.73 9.32
C PRO A 376 5.14 13.90 8.48
N TRP A 377 5.19 14.22 7.20
CA TRP A 377 6.21 13.80 6.24
C TRP A 377 7.15 14.96 5.94
N THR A 378 8.44 14.67 5.89
CA THR A 378 9.47 15.66 5.53
C THR A 378 10.00 15.43 4.12
N GLN A 379 10.96 16.24 3.69
CA GLN A 379 11.69 16.05 2.42
C GLN A 379 12.36 14.66 2.32
N LEU A 380 12.57 13.95 3.43
CA LEU A 380 13.21 12.64 3.49
C LEU A 380 12.27 11.47 3.19
N CYS A 381 10.98 11.60 3.51
CA CYS A 381 10.00 10.52 3.33
C CYS A 381 9.91 10.05 1.86
N PRO A 382 9.92 10.95 0.85
CA PRO A 382 9.95 10.55 -0.57
C PRO A 382 11.20 9.77 -0.98
N ILE A 383 12.36 10.11 -0.40
CA ILE A 383 13.63 9.42 -0.68
C ILE A 383 13.54 7.98 -0.19
N ARG A 384 12.96 7.78 0.99
CA ARG A 384 12.75 6.45 1.56
C ARG A 384 11.83 5.60 0.68
N CYS A 385 10.64 6.09 0.33
CA CYS A 385 9.72 5.28 -0.47
C CYS A 385 10.24 5.04 -1.89
N GLY A 386 10.91 6.03 -2.50
CA GLY A 386 11.56 5.89 -3.80
C GLY A 386 12.65 4.80 -3.79
N ALA A 387 13.43 4.72 -2.71
CA ALA A 387 14.44 3.67 -2.50
C ALA A 387 13.82 2.27 -2.34
N ASP A 388 12.73 2.15 -1.58
CA ASP A 388 12.05 0.86 -1.41
C ASP A 388 11.54 0.32 -2.76
N THR A 389 10.88 1.17 -3.56
CA THR A 389 10.40 0.74 -4.88
C THR A 389 11.55 0.51 -5.87
N TRP A 390 12.61 1.30 -5.79
CA TRP A 390 13.82 1.11 -6.59
C TRP A 390 14.46 -0.25 -6.32
N GLY A 391 14.59 -0.63 -5.05
CA GLY A 391 15.31 -1.84 -4.64
C GLY A 391 14.46 -3.11 -4.64
N HIS A 392 13.22 -3.04 -4.16
CA HIS A 392 12.36 -4.22 -3.94
C HIS A 392 11.37 -4.49 -5.09
N LEU A 393 10.87 -3.44 -5.74
CA LEU A 393 10.03 -3.55 -6.94
C LEU A 393 10.83 -3.38 -8.22
N ASP A 394 12.12 -3.03 -8.09
CA ASP A 394 13.03 -2.81 -9.22
C ASP A 394 12.44 -1.81 -10.21
N VAL A 395 11.86 -0.70 -9.73
CA VAL A 395 11.29 0.34 -10.61
C VAL A 395 12.42 0.99 -11.42
N ARG A 396 12.24 1.04 -12.74
CA ARG A 396 13.23 1.55 -13.70
C ARG A 396 12.67 2.77 -14.46
N PRO A 397 13.52 3.61 -15.07
CA PRO A 397 13.06 4.79 -15.82
C PRO A 397 12.07 4.50 -16.96
N LYS A 398 12.11 3.31 -17.56
CA LYS A 398 11.20 2.89 -18.63
C LYS A 398 9.89 2.28 -18.11
N ASP A 399 9.77 2.07 -16.81
CA ASP A 399 8.58 1.47 -16.24
C ASP A 399 7.39 2.44 -16.23
N ILE A 400 6.20 1.86 -16.32
CA ILE A 400 4.92 2.56 -16.16
C ILE A 400 4.27 1.98 -14.92
N GLY A 401 4.21 2.78 -13.85
CA GLY A 401 3.74 2.39 -12.54
C GLY A 401 2.28 2.80 -12.31
N CYS A 402 1.43 1.85 -11.95
CA CYS A 402 0.01 2.09 -11.66
C CYS A 402 -0.34 1.53 -10.28
N TRP A 403 -0.92 2.35 -9.41
CA TRP A 403 -1.61 1.91 -8.21
C TRP A 403 -2.99 2.60 -8.15
N PRO A 404 -4.10 1.87 -8.04
CA PRO A 404 -5.41 2.48 -7.84
C PRO A 404 -5.53 2.97 -6.39
N THR A 405 -5.27 4.27 -6.16
CA THR A 405 -5.27 4.93 -4.85
C THR A 405 -5.65 6.42 -4.99
N ASN A 406 -5.70 7.15 -3.86
CA ASN A 406 -5.79 8.61 -3.84
C ASN A 406 -4.65 9.23 -2.98
N LEU A 407 -4.56 10.56 -2.97
CA LEU A 407 -3.53 11.31 -2.21
C LEU A 407 -3.79 11.42 -0.70
N GLY A 408 -4.98 11.03 -0.24
CA GLY A 408 -5.33 10.95 1.18
C GLY A 408 -4.79 9.70 1.87
N TRP A 409 -4.42 8.68 1.09
CA TRP A 409 -3.75 7.47 1.57
C TRP A 409 -2.26 7.51 1.28
N VAL A 410 -1.46 6.91 2.15
CA VAL A 410 0.01 6.88 2.02
C VAL A 410 0.50 6.37 0.66
N MET A 411 -0.22 5.44 0.04
CA MET A 411 0.15 4.89 -1.26
C MET A 411 0.08 5.90 -2.40
N GLY A 412 -0.75 6.96 -2.31
CA GLY A 412 -0.80 8.00 -3.34
C GLY A 412 0.53 8.77 -3.43
N PRO A 413 0.98 9.43 -2.34
CA PRO A 413 2.30 10.03 -2.30
C PRO A 413 3.43 9.04 -2.60
N ILE A 414 3.39 7.80 -2.07
CA ILE A 414 4.41 6.79 -2.39
C ILE A 414 4.50 6.56 -3.89
N GLN A 415 3.37 6.29 -4.57
CA GLN A 415 3.37 6.02 -6.01
C GLN A 415 3.91 7.23 -6.80
N LEU A 416 3.47 8.43 -6.46
CA LEU A 416 3.91 9.68 -7.12
C LEU A 416 5.43 9.83 -7.02
N PHE A 417 5.99 9.76 -5.81
CA PHE A 417 7.43 9.92 -5.59
C PHE A 417 8.23 8.76 -6.15
N SER A 418 7.73 7.53 -6.01
CA SER A 418 8.36 6.33 -6.55
C SER A 418 8.45 6.39 -8.07
N SER A 419 7.44 6.91 -8.76
CA SER A 419 7.49 7.11 -10.21
C SER A 419 8.55 8.16 -10.56
N PHE A 420 8.45 9.37 -10.01
CA PHE A 420 9.27 10.48 -10.50
C PHE A 420 10.74 10.41 -10.07
N LEU A 421 11.05 9.97 -8.85
CA LEU A 421 12.43 9.86 -8.36
C LEU A 421 13.21 8.71 -9.03
N ASN A 422 12.50 7.68 -9.52
CA ASN A 422 13.08 6.58 -10.30
C ASN A 422 13.00 6.79 -11.82
N GLY A 423 12.48 7.95 -12.25
CA GLY A 423 12.37 8.29 -13.66
C GLY A 423 11.24 7.60 -14.42
N ALA A 424 10.42 6.78 -13.75
CA ALA A 424 9.29 6.07 -14.32
C ALA A 424 8.11 6.99 -14.66
N THR A 425 7.20 6.48 -15.49
CA THR A 425 5.92 7.14 -15.81
C THR A 425 4.87 6.79 -14.75
N LEU A 426 4.10 7.78 -14.31
CA LEU A 426 2.95 7.61 -13.42
C LEU A 426 1.69 7.31 -14.25
N ALA A 427 1.05 6.18 -14.03
CA ALA A 427 -0.22 5.83 -14.65
C ALA A 427 -1.41 6.13 -13.72
N LEU A 428 -2.42 6.83 -14.23
CA LEU A 428 -3.63 7.23 -13.49
C LEU A 428 -4.89 6.79 -14.25
N TYR A 429 -5.82 6.15 -13.55
CA TYR A 429 -7.15 5.89 -14.08
C TYR A 429 -8.16 6.76 -13.31
N HIS A 430 -8.79 7.71 -13.98
CA HIS A 430 -9.77 8.60 -13.36
C HIS A 430 -11.14 7.91 -13.36
N GLY A 431 -11.34 7.00 -12.41
CA GLY A 431 -12.53 6.15 -12.43
C GLY A 431 -12.56 5.07 -11.35
N SER A 432 -13.52 4.16 -11.47
CA SER A 432 -13.58 3.00 -10.58
C SER A 432 -12.55 1.95 -10.98
N PRO A 433 -11.62 1.55 -10.08
CA PRO A 433 -10.71 0.44 -10.35
C PRO A 433 -11.41 -0.93 -10.30
N LEU A 434 -12.70 -0.99 -9.96
CA LEU A 434 -13.45 -2.24 -9.83
C LEU A 434 -14.01 -2.78 -11.15
N GLY A 435 -13.93 -1.99 -12.23
CA GLY A 435 -14.54 -2.33 -13.52
C GLY A 435 -13.53 -2.78 -14.58
N ARG A 436 -14.04 -3.35 -15.68
CA ARG A 436 -13.23 -3.76 -16.84
C ARG A 436 -12.44 -2.62 -17.47
N GLY A 437 -12.97 -1.39 -17.45
CA GLY A 437 -12.28 -0.21 -18.00
C GLY A 437 -10.91 0.04 -17.37
N PHE A 438 -10.77 -0.18 -16.05
CA PHE A 438 -9.46 -0.14 -15.39
C PHE A 438 -8.53 -1.23 -15.91
N CYS A 439 -9.00 -2.49 -16.01
CA CYS A 439 -8.17 -3.58 -16.50
C CYS A 439 -7.72 -3.37 -17.95
N LYS A 440 -8.58 -2.78 -18.79
CA LYS A 440 -8.25 -2.38 -20.16
C LYS A 440 -7.26 -1.22 -20.20
N PHE A 441 -7.39 -0.23 -19.30
CA PHE A 441 -6.39 0.84 -19.15
C PHE A 441 -5.01 0.28 -18.80
N VAL A 442 -4.92 -0.70 -17.87
CA VAL A 442 -3.65 -1.36 -17.51
C VAL A 442 -2.94 -1.92 -18.76
N GLN A 443 -3.68 -2.60 -19.65
CA GLN A 443 -3.16 -3.09 -20.92
C GLN A 443 -2.75 -1.94 -21.86
N ASP A 444 -3.67 -1.02 -22.12
CA ASP A 444 -3.49 0.02 -23.16
C ASP A 444 -2.39 1.02 -22.78
N ALA A 445 -2.24 1.32 -21.49
CA ALA A 445 -1.14 2.11 -20.94
C ALA A 445 0.19 1.34 -20.88
N ARG A 446 0.17 0.02 -21.11
CA ARG A 446 1.33 -0.89 -21.00
C ARG A 446 1.99 -0.83 -19.62
N VAL A 447 1.17 -0.89 -18.56
CA VAL A 447 1.66 -0.90 -17.18
C VAL A 447 2.64 -2.06 -16.99
N SER A 448 3.82 -1.75 -16.44
CA SER A 448 4.88 -2.74 -16.17
C SER A 448 5.04 -3.04 -14.68
N VAL A 449 4.62 -2.11 -13.81
CA VAL A 449 4.57 -2.29 -12.36
C VAL A 449 3.16 -1.97 -11.88
N LEU A 450 2.40 -3.01 -11.50
CA LEU A 450 1.01 -2.87 -11.07
C LEU A 450 0.90 -3.15 -9.57
N GLY A 451 0.52 -2.11 -8.82
CA GLY A 451 0.14 -2.21 -7.43
C GLY A 451 -1.36 -2.46 -7.26
N SER A 452 -1.74 -3.19 -6.20
CA SER A 452 -3.14 -3.47 -5.88
C SER A 452 -3.37 -3.66 -4.38
N VAL A 453 -4.64 -3.70 -3.98
CA VAL A 453 -5.06 -4.21 -2.68
C VAL A 453 -5.80 -5.54 -2.91
N PRO A 454 -5.68 -6.54 -2.01
CA PRO A 454 -6.32 -7.85 -2.18
C PRO A 454 -7.81 -7.80 -2.52
N SER A 455 -8.57 -6.89 -1.90
CA SER A 455 -9.99 -6.69 -2.21
C SER A 455 -10.27 -6.35 -3.69
N LEU A 456 -9.38 -5.63 -4.39
CA LEU A 456 -9.54 -5.35 -5.82
C LEU A 456 -9.31 -6.59 -6.66
N VAL A 457 -8.27 -7.37 -6.35
CA VAL A 457 -7.95 -8.63 -7.03
C VAL A 457 -9.13 -9.58 -6.97
N LYS A 458 -9.74 -9.70 -5.79
CA LYS A 458 -10.96 -10.49 -5.58
C LYS A 458 -12.10 -10.04 -6.48
N SER A 459 -12.33 -8.74 -6.61
CA SER A 459 -13.35 -8.19 -7.51
C SER A 459 -13.05 -8.48 -8.98
N TRP A 460 -11.80 -8.30 -9.42
CA TRP A 460 -11.40 -8.56 -10.80
C TRP A 460 -11.56 -10.03 -11.19
N LYS A 461 -11.17 -10.93 -10.28
CA LYS A 461 -11.36 -12.37 -10.43
C LYS A 461 -12.83 -12.76 -10.51
N ALA A 462 -13.64 -12.28 -9.56
CA ALA A 462 -15.07 -12.61 -9.51
C ALA A 462 -15.82 -12.15 -10.77
N GLY A 463 -15.41 -11.03 -11.37
CA GLY A 463 -16.00 -10.51 -12.60
C GLY A 463 -15.32 -11.00 -13.89
N ASN A 464 -14.28 -11.84 -13.82
CA ASN A 464 -13.43 -12.21 -14.95
C ASN A 464 -12.94 -11.00 -15.78
N LEU A 465 -12.61 -9.89 -15.11
CA LEU A 465 -12.47 -8.58 -15.77
C LEU A 465 -11.27 -8.48 -16.72
N THR A 466 -10.34 -9.43 -16.65
CA THR A 466 -9.15 -9.53 -17.52
C THR A 466 -9.37 -10.40 -18.75
N GLU A 467 -10.57 -10.94 -18.97
CA GLU A 467 -10.86 -11.79 -20.13
C GLU A 467 -10.54 -11.07 -21.45
N GLY A 468 -9.79 -11.73 -22.33
CA GLY A 468 -9.35 -11.16 -23.61
C GLY A 468 -8.38 -9.98 -23.50
N LEU A 469 -7.81 -9.71 -22.32
CA LEU A 469 -6.79 -8.67 -22.12
C LEU A 469 -5.40 -9.29 -21.96
N ASP A 470 -4.40 -8.62 -22.51
CA ASP A 470 -2.98 -8.98 -22.39
C ASP A 470 -2.31 -8.19 -21.25
N TRP A 471 -2.08 -8.88 -20.14
CA TRP A 471 -1.34 -8.36 -18.99
C TRP A 471 0.12 -8.84 -18.94
N THR A 472 0.62 -9.50 -20.00
CA THR A 472 1.99 -10.06 -20.02
C THR A 472 3.10 -9.00 -20.03
N LYS A 473 2.76 -7.73 -20.26
CA LYS A 473 3.69 -6.58 -20.12
C LYS A 473 4.01 -6.24 -18.66
N ILE A 474 3.20 -6.69 -17.71
CA ILE A 474 3.47 -6.51 -16.29
C ILE A 474 4.68 -7.36 -15.91
N ARG A 475 5.73 -6.72 -15.38
CA ARG A 475 6.95 -7.37 -14.89
C ARG A 475 6.87 -7.69 -13.41
N VAL A 476 6.25 -6.80 -12.63
CA VAL A 476 6.13 -6.91 -11.17
C VAL A 476 4.72 -6.51 -10.75
N LEU A 477 4.11 -7.36 -9.94
CA LEU A 477 2.88 -7.08 -9.21
C LEU A 477 3.28 -6.70 -7.78
N ALA A 478 2.54 -5.79 -7.14
CA ALA A 478 2.72 -5.46 -5.74
C ALA A 478 1.38 -5.41 -5.01
N THR A 479 1.36 -5.87 -3.76
CA THR A 479 0.15 -5.90 -2.93
C THR A 479 0.43 -5.27 -1.57
N THR A 480 -0.49 -4.44 -1.10
CA THR A 480 -0.41 -3.84 0.24
C THR A 480 -1.79 -3.55 0.79
N GLY A 481 -1.84 -3.04 2.02
CA GLY A 481 -3.08 -2.67 2.70
C GLY A 481 -3.77 -3.85 3.38
N GLU A 482 -3.84 -5.04 2.77
CA GLU A 482 -4.51 -6.20 3.37
C GLU A 482 -3.66 -7.46 3.25
N ALA A 483 -4.00 -8.48 4.04
CA ALA A 483 -3.45 -9.81 3.83
C ALA A 483 -4.03 -10.40 2.55
N SER A 484 -3.16 -10.84 1.65
CA SER A 484 -3.58 -11.46 0.39
C SER A 484 -4.15 -12.87 0.62
N ASP A 485 -5.12 -13.23 -0.23
CA ASP A 485 -5.61 -14.60 -0.34
C ASP A 485 -4.75 -15.37 -1.36
N ILE A 486 -4.47 -16.64 -1.06
CA ILE A 486 -3.59 -17.48 -1.90
C ILE A 486 -4.20 -17.72 -3.27
N ASP A 487 -5.51 -17.97 -3.34
CA ASP A 487 -6.20 -18.30 -4.57
C ASP A 487 -6.42 -17.05 -5.44
N ASP A 488 -6.62 -15.89 -4.83
CA ASP A 488 -6.67 -14.61 -5.53
C ASP A 488 -5.29 -14.22 -6.09
N ASN A 489 -4.21 -14.44 -5.34
CA ASN A 489 -2.85 -14.22 -5.84
C ASN A 489 -2.44 -15.22 -6.94
N LEU A 490 -2.86 -16.48 -6.83
CA LEU A 490 -2.66 -17.48 -7.90
C LEU A 490 -3.37 -17.03 -9.18
N TRP A 491 -4.62 -16.56 -9.07
CA TRP A 491 -5.34 -16.00 -10.20
C TRP A 491 -4.59 -14.81 -10.81
N LEU A 492 -4.22 -13.83 -9.98
CA LEU A 492 -3.56 -12.60 -10.44
C LEU A 492 -2.24 -12.88 -11.16
N SER A 493 -1.36 -13.66 -10.53
CA SER A 493 -0.06 -14.01 -11.12
C SER A 493 -0.22 -14.83 -12.40
N SER A 494 -1.25 -15.68 -12.52
CA SER A 494 -1.50 -16.43 -13.76
C SER A 494 -1.76 -15.53 -14.96
N ARG A 495 -2.37 -14.34 -14.75
CA ARG A 495 -2.66 -13.37 -15.83
C ARG A 495 -1.39 -12.73 -16.39
N THR A 496 -0.28 -12.82 -15.66
CA THR A 496 1.02 -12.25 -16.01
C THR A 496 2.07 -13.32 -16.23
N CYS A 497 1.71 -14.57 -16.57
CA CYS A 497 2.66 -15.68 -16.70
C CYS A 497 3.50 -15.91 -15.42
N TYR A 498 2.85 -15.85 -14.26
CA TYR A 498 3.44 -16.07 -12.93
C TYR A 498 4.58 -15.13 -12.55
N LYS A 499 4.55 -13.90 -13.05
CA LYS A 499 5.44 -12.81 -12.56
C LYS A 499 5.25 -12.59 -11.04
N PRO A 500 6.29 -12.08 -10.36
CA PRO A 500 6.29 -11.98 -8.91
C PRO A 500 5.28 -10.95 -8.41
N ILE A 501 4.61 -11.31 -7.32
CA ILE A 501 3.78 -10.47 -6.46
C ILE A 501 4.66 -10.15 -5.24
N VAL A 502 5.06 -8.90 -5.13
CA VAL A 502 5.81 -8.39 -4.00
C VAL A 502 4.81 -7.90 -2.96
N GLU A 503 4.64 -8.69 -1.90
CA GLU A 503 3.86 -8.30 -0.73
C GLU A 503 4.60 -7.18 0.03
N CYS A 504 3.90 -6.11 0.39
CA CYS A 504 4.44 -4.92 1.07
C CYS A 504 3.66 -4.63 2.36
N CYS A 505 4.33 -4.55 3.52
CA CYS A 505 3.70 -4.16 4.78
C CYS A 505 4.51 -3.06 5.48
N GLY A 506 3.81 -1.99 5.82
CA GLY A 506 4.39 -0.72 6.22
C GLY A 506 3.38 0.18 6.91
N GLY A 507 3.70 1.46 6.96
CA GLY A 507 2.81 2.44 7.58
C GLY A 507 3.08 3.86 7.14
N THR A 508 2.05 4.69 7.27
CA THR A 508 2.13 6.14 7.07
C THR A 508 3.27 6.77 7.87
N GLU A 509 3.53 6.27 9.08
CA GLU A 509 4.57 6.74 9.99
C GLU A 509 6.00 6.36 9.59
N LEU A 510 6.17 5.43 8.63
CA LEU A 510 7.47 4.97 8.15
C LEU A 510 7.81 5.50 6.75
N ALA A 511 6.81 5.99 6.01
CA ALA A 511 6.92 6.30 4.59
C ALA A 511 7.52 5.14 3.76
N SER A 512 7.23 3.90 4.17
CA SER A 512 8.00 2.72 3.80
C SER A 512 7.27 1.43 4.20
N SER A 513 7.70 0.32 3.61
CA SER A 513 7.44 -1.03 4.13
C SER A 513 8.58 -1.48 5.04
N TYR A 514 8.29 -2.08 6.20
CA TYR A 514 9.32 -2.65 7.08
C TYR A 514 9.61 -4.13 6.75
N ILE A 515 8.56 -4.86 6.33
CA ILE A 515 8.67 -6.17 5.67
C ILE A 515 8.14 -6.07 4.25
N GLN A 516 8.87 -6.63 3.31
CA GLN A 516 8.56 -6.58 1.89
C GLN A 516 9.19 -7.77 1.16
N GLY A 517 8.53 -8.23 0.11
CA GLY A 517 9.14 -9.16 -0.84
C GLY A 517 10.37 -8.56 -1.55
N SER A 518 11.13 -9.40 -2.27
CA SER A 518 12.27 -8.96 -3.07
C SER A 518 12.44 -9.84 -4.30
N LEU A 519 12.77 -9.22 -5.43
CA LEU A 519 13.11 -9.94 -6.66
C LEU A 519 14.43 -10.74 -6.59
N LEU A 520 15.12 -10.72 -5.44
CA LEU A 520 16.30 -11.52 -5.16
C LEU A 520 16.00 -12.71 -4.23
N GLN A 521 14.74 -12.93 -3.85
CA GLN A 521 14.30 -14.03 -3.00
C GLN A 521 13.09 -14.74 -3.63
N PRO A 522 12.92 -16.06 -3.42
CA PRO A 522 11.70 -16.74 -3.83
C PRO A 522 10.45 -16.10 -3.20
N GLN A 523 9.36 -16.00 -3.97
CA GLN A 523 8.10 -15.44 -3.49
C GLN A 523 7.09 -16.56 -3.26
N ALA A 524 6.27 -16.39 -2.21
CA ALA A 524 5.18 -17.29 -1.86
C ALA A 524 3.88 -16.48 -1.70
N PHE A 525 2.76 -17.04 -2.12
CA PHE A 525 1.49 -16.33 -2.07
C PHE A 525 1.07 -15.99 -0.64
N GLY A 526 0.73 -14.72 -0.38
CA GLY A 526 0.25 -14.25 0.92
C GLY A 526 1.33 -14.19 2.00
N ALA A 527 2.61 -14.17 1.62
CA ALA A 527 3.73 -14.13 2.56
C ALA A 527 4.83 -13.19 2.07
N PHE A 528 5.50 -12.53 3.01
CA PHE A 528 6.62 -11.62 2.75
C PHE A 528 7.93 -12.40 2.78
N SER A 529 8.77 -12.29 1.76
CA SER A 529 10.04 -13.02 1.70
C SER A 529 11.14 -12.44 2.59
N GLY A 530 10.96 -11.25 3.18
CA GLY A 530 11.99 -10.62 3.99
C GLY A 530 11.63 -9.26 4.57
N ALA A 531 12.65 -8.63 5.16
CA ALA A 531 12.63 -7.24 5.61
C ALA A 531 13.08 -6.30 4.48
N SER A 532 12.65 -5.04 4.52
CA SER A 532 13.16 -4.03 3.59
C SER A 532 14.60 -3.62 3.92
N MET A 533 15.35 -3.18 2.91
CA MET A 533 16.73 -2.76 3.12
C MET A 533 16.84 -1.62 4.15
N SER A 534 17.90 -1.67 4.96
CA SER A 534 18.17 -0.83 6.13
C SER A 534 17.21 -0.95 7.32
N THR A 535 16.17 -1.78 7.22
CA THR A 535 15.20 -2.00 8.30
C THR A 535 15.63 -3.13 9.23
N GLY A 536 15.82 -2.84 10.50
CA GLY A 536 15.99 -3.85 11.55
C GLY A 536 14.78 -3.94 12.46
N PHE A 537 14.42 -5.14 12.88
CA PHE A 537 13.36 -5.37 13.87
C PHE A 537 13.59 -6.69 14.62
N VAL A 538 12.87 -6.87 15.71
CA VAL A 538 12.73 -8.15 16.44
C VAL A 538 11.25 -8.52 16.57
N ILE A 539 10.99 -9.81 16.76
CA ILE A 539 9.66 -10.33 17.12
C ILE A 539 9.69 -10.61 18.62
N LEU A 540 8.78 -9.98 19.37
CA LEU A 540 8.71 -10.06 20.81
C LEU A 540 7.67 -11.09 21.26
N ASP A 541 8.01 -11.92 22.24
CA ASP A 541 7.06 -12.79 22.93
C ASP A 541 6.09 -11.99 23.84
N GLU A 542 5.17 -12.68 24.51
CA GLU A 542 4.17 -12.05 25.40
C GLU A 542 4.81 -11.38 26.63
N GLN A 543 6.06 -11.69 26.95
CA GLN A 543 6.84 -11.10 28.04
C GLN A 543 7.73 -9.94 27.56
N GLY A 544 7.75 -9.65 26.26
CA GLY A 544 8.58 -8.60 25.66
C GLY A 544 10.02 -9.02 25.38
N ASN A 545 10.35 -10.31 25.40
CA ASN A 545 11.67 -10.80 25.01
C ASN A 545 11.73 -11.06 23.51
N PRO A 546 12.84 -10.71 22.84
CA PRO A 546 13.02 -11.00 21.41
C PRO A 546 13.29 -12.49 21.16
N TYR A 547 12.59 -13.07 20.19
CA TYR A 547 12.94 -14.39 19.66
C TYR A 547 14.26 -14.35 18.86
N PRO A 548 15.05 -15.44 18.85
CA PRO A 548 16.22 -15.58 17.97
C PRO A 548 15.88 -15.44 16.49
N ASP A 549 16.75 -14.85 15.65
CA ASP A 549 16.43 -14.46 14.27
C ASP A 549 16.16 -15.63 13.28
N ASP A 550 16.52 -16.84 13.64
CA ASP A 550 16.56 -18.05 12.80
C ASP A 550 15.47 -19.08 13.13
N LEU A 551 14.68 -18.85 14.19
CA LEU A 551 13.63 -19.78 14.62
C LEU A 551 12.24 -19.35 14.17
N PRO A 552 11.34 -20.28 13.78
CA PRO A 552 9.94 -19.93 13.59
C PRO A 552 9.34 -19.41 14.89
N CYS A 553 8.59 -18.32 14.84
CA CYS A 553 7.98 -17.69 16.01
C CYS A 553 6.78 -16.82 15.62
N SER A 554 6.02 -16.34 16.61
CA SER A 554 4.98 -15.35 16.41
C SER A 554 4.92 -14.38 17.60
N GLY A 555 4.70 -13.10 17.31
CA GLY A 555 4.76 -12.06 18.33
C GLY A 555 4.62 -10.64 17.77
N GLU A 556 4.69 -9.64 18.66
CA GLU A 556 4.61 -8.22 18.30
C GLU A 556 5.95 -7.74 17.69
N VAL A 557 5.88 -6.87 16.68
CA VAL A 557 7.05 -6.28 16.05
C VAL A 557 7.60 -5.12 16.90
N GLY A 558 8.88 -5.22 17.25
CA GLY A 558 9.68 -4.11 17.76
C GLY A 558 10.72 -3.65 16.73
N LEU A 559 10.50 -2.49 16.12
CA LEU A 559 11.41 -1.90 15.12
C LEU A 559 12.64 -1.28 15.78
N PHE A 560 13.79 -1.34 15.11
CA PHE A 560 14.95 -0.54 15.52
C PHE A 560 14.63 0.94 15.32
N PRO A 561 15.03 1.82 16.25
CA PRO A 561 14.56 3.20 16.23
C PRO A 561 15.25 4.04 15.16
N LEU A 562 16.47 3.69 14.74
CA LEU A 562 17.15 4.32 13.59
C LEU A 562 16.52 3.82 12.29
N TYR A 563 15.51 4.56 11.83
CA TYR A 563 14.74 4.23 10.63
C TYR A 563 14.65 5.47 9.74
N PHE A 564 15.39 5.47 8.63
CA PHE A 564 15.37 6.58 7.67
C PHE A 564 13.96 6.79 7.09
N GLY A 565 13.48 8.03 7.09
CA GLY A 565 12.16 8.41 6.59
C GLY A 565 11.02 8.20 7.59
N ALA A 566 11.25 7.52 8.72
CA ALA A 566 10.24 7.40 9.76
C ALA A 566 10.01 8.74 10.47
N THR A 567 8.75 9.02 10.78
CA THR A 567 8.40 10.24 11.49
C THR A 567 8.97 10.23 12.91
N ASN A 568 9.53 11.37 13.33
CA ASN A 568 10.09 11.59 14.65
C ASN A 568 9.18 12.44 15.57
N ARG A 569 8.02 12.87 15.06
CA ARG A 569 7.05 13.70 15.77
C ARG A 569 5.62 13.41 15.31
N LEU A 570 4.64 13.71 16.13
CA LEU A 570 3.22 13.77 15.76
C LEU A 570 2.74 15.20 15.98
N LEU A 571 1.80 15.68 15.17
CA LEU A 571 1.36 17.09 15.25
C LEU A 571 0.27 17.31 16.31
N ASN A 572 -0.46 16.26 16.70
CA ASN A 572 -1.58 16.33 17.66
C ASN A 572 -1.50 15.28 18.78
N ALA A 573 -0.36 14.62 18.95
CA ALA A 573 -0.16 13.63 19.99
C ALA A 573 1.31 13.58 20.43
N ASP A 574 1.57 12.99 21.59
CA ASP A 574 2.92 12.74 22.07
C ASP A 574 3.54 11.55 21.31
N HIS A 575 4.59 11.83 20.55
CA HIS A 575 5.27 10.85 19.71
C HIS A 575 5.89 9.70 20.51
N ASP A 576 6.52 10.02 21.64
CA ASP A 576 7.23 9.06 22.47
C ASP A 576 6.25 8.14 23.19
N LYS A 577 5.16 8.69 23.71
CA LYS A 577 4.07 7.89 24.30
C LYS A 577 3.45 6.93 23.29
N VAL A 578 3.27 7.35 22.04
CA VAL A 578 2.62 6.52 21.02
C VAL A 578 3.53 5.38 20.52
N TYR A 579 4.83 5.66 20.31
CA TYR A 579 5.71 4.74 19.58
C TYR A 579 6.80 4.09 20.42
N PHE A 580 7.07 4.55 21.64
CA PHE A 580 8.19 4.03 22.45
C PHE A 580 7.75 3.56 23.83
N ASP A 581 6.69 4.12 24.39
CA ASP A 581 6.25 3.73 25.73
C ASP A 581 5.83 2.25 25.80
N GLY A 582 6.26 1.60 26.87
CA GLY A 582 6.13 0.15 27.08
C GLY A 582 6.95 -0.74 26.14
N MET A 583 7.81 -0.20 25.27
CA MET A 583 8.71 -1.01 24.43
C MET A 583 10.03 -1.33 25.14
N PRO A 584 10.56 -2.56 24.99
CA PRO A 584 11.79 -2.98 25.66
C PRO A 584 13.04 -2.32 25.05
N ILE A 585 14.11 -2.33 25.84
CA ILE A 585 15.44 -1.94 25.38
C ILE A 585 16.11 -3.16 24.74
N TYR A 586 16.53 -3.01 23.48
CA TYR A 586 17.28 -4.02 22.75
C TYR A 586 18.60 -3.43 22.26
N ARG A 587 19.72 -4.09 22.59
CA ARG A 587 21.08 -3.64 22.26
C ARG A 587 21.32 -2.15 22.60
N GLY A 588 20.90 -1.76 23.80
CA GLY A 588 21.09 -0.40 24.32
C GLY A 588 20.19 0.69 23.72
N ARG A 589 19.17 0.32 22.93
CA ARG A 589 18.19 1.26 22.37
C ARG A 589 16.77 0.79 22.62
N GLN A 590 15.89 1.72 22.98
CA GLN A 590 14.46 1.43 23.08
C GLN A 590 13.89 1.15 21.69
N LEU A 591 13.19 0.03 21.56
CA LEU A 591 12.53 -0.33 20.30
C LEU A 591 11.35 0.60 20.02
N ARG A 592 11.04 0.78 18.74
CA ARG A 592 9.86 1.49 18.27
C ARG A 592 8.72 0.50 18.04
N ARG A 593 7.57 0.74 18.64
CA ARG A 593 6.33 -0.01 18.42
C ARG A 593 5.82 0.25 17.01
N HIS A 594 5.50 -0.80 16.28
CA HIS A 594 4.72 -0.71 15.03
C HIS A 594 3.24 -1.08 15.23
N GLY A 595 2.98 -1.98 16.19
CA GLY A 595 1.65 -2.48 16.53
C GLY A 595 1.16 -3.64 15.65
N ASP A 596 2.03 -4.21 14.82
CA ASP A 596 1.74 -5.45 14.08
C ASP A 596 2.16 -6.68 14.90
N ILE A 597 1.37 -7.74 14.76
CA ILE A 597 1.73 -9.09 15.15
C ILE A 597 2.06 -9.84 13.87
N ILE A 598 3.23 -10.46 13.83
CA ILE A 598 3.66 -11.27 12.69
C ILE A 598 4.03 -12.67 13.14
N GLN A 599 4.08 -13.58 12.18
CA GLN A 599 4.64 -14.90 12.30
C GLN A 599 5.82 -15.02 11.35
N ARG A 600 6.98 -15.45 11.85
CA ARG A 600 8.07 -15.97 11.02
C ARG A 600 7.91 -17.48 10.90
N THR A 601 7.84 -17.95 9.67
CA THR A 601 7.64 -19.37 9.34
C THR A 601 8.97 -20.12 9.25
N VAL A 602 8.90 -21.46 9.23
CA VAL A 602 10.05 -22.28 8.79
C VAL A 602 10.37 -21.89 7.35
N GLY A 603 11.63 -21.61 7.05
CA GLY A 603 12.04 -21.06 5.74
C GLY A 603 12.08 -19.52 5.69
N GLY A 604 11.74 -18.83 6.78
CA GLY A 604 12.05 -17.40 6.95
C GLY A 604 11.04 -16.41 6.36
N TYR A 605 9.93 -16.88 5.78
CA TYR A 605 8.85 -15.99 5.34
C TYR A 605 8.10 -15.41 6.54
N TYR A 606 7.59 -14.19 6.36
CA TYR A 606 6.74 -13.52 7.34
C TYR A 606 5.27 -13.55 6.90
N ILE A 607 4.37 -13.67 7.87
CA ILE A 607 2.92 -13.58 7.68
C ILE A 607 2.36 -12.60 8.73
N VAL A 608 1.59 -11.62 8.28
CA VAL A 608 0.96 -10.65 9.19
C VAL A 608 -0.28 -11.29 9.83
N GLN A 609 -0.24 -11.44 11.15
CA GLN A 609 -1.32 -12.04 11.94
C GLN A 609 -2.40 -11.02 12.34
N GLY A 610 -2.09 -9.72 12.29
CA GLY A 610 -3.02 -8.62 12.52
C GLY A 610 -2.39 -7.56 13.41
N ARG A 611 -3.24 -6.78 14.07
CA ARG A 611 -2.80 -5.71 14.98
C ARG A 611 -2.78 -6.17 16.44
N ALA A 612 -1.76 -5.72 17.17
CA ALA A 612 -1.68 -5.81 18.63
C ALA A 612 -2.55 -4.75 19.31
N ASP A 613 -2.82 -3.65 18.61
CA ASP A 613 -3.67 -2.56 19.06
C ASP A 613 -5.14 -2.71 18.61
N ASP A 614 -5.95 -1.71 18.95
CA ASP A 614 -7.38 -1.63 18.68
C ASP A 614 -7.71 -1.18 17.24
N THR A 615 -6.73 -1.20 16.31
CA THR A 615 -6.94 -0.83 14.91
C THR A 615 -7.17 -2.06 14.02
N MET A 616 -7.80 -1.84 12.86
CA MET A 616 -8.09 -2.87 11.86
C MET A 616 -7.90 -2.29 10.45
N ASN A 617 -7.81 -3.17 9.44
CA ASN A 617 -7.71 -2.76 8.04
C ASN A 617 -8.87 -3.30 7.22
N LEU A 618 -9.75 -2.42 6.74
CA LEU A 618 -10.98 -2.76 6.04
C LEU A 618 -10.94 -2.17 4.61
N GLY A 619 -10.82 -3.01 3.59
CA GLY A 619 -10.75 -2.55 2.20
C GLY A 619 -9.46 -1.77 1.88
N GLY A 620 -8.36 -2.07 2.57
CA GLY A 620 -7.10 -1.31 2.49
C GLY A 620 -7.08 -0.01 3.30
N ILE A 621 -8.18 0.32 4.01
CA ILE A 621 -8.32 1.51 4.84
C ILE A 621 -8.11 1.16 6.30
N LYS A 622 -7.12 1.80 6.94
CA LYS A 622 -6.84 1.66 8.37
C LYS A 622 -7.85 2.48 9.19
N THR A 623 -8.51 1.84 10.15
CA THR A 623 -9.49 2.48 11.05
C THR A 623 -9.40 1.93 12.47
N SER A 624 -9.83 2.72 13.44
CA SER A 624 -9.86 2.32 14.85
C SER A 624 -11.20 1.68 15.19
N SER A 625 -11.18 0.61 15.99
CA SER A 625 -12.42 0.04 16.56
C SER A 625 -13.22 1.10 17.31
N VAL A 626 -12.56 2.00 18.03
CA VAL A 626 -13.18 3.09 18.79
C VAL A 626 -13.95 4.07 17.89
N GLU A 627 -13.45 4.38 16.69
CA GLU A 627 -14.13 5.26 15.73
C GLU A 627 -15.46 4.63 15.25
N ILE A 628 -15.42 3.32 14.96
CA ILE A 628 -16.60 2.54 14.55
C ILE A 628 -17.59 2.41 15.70
N GLU A 629 -17.12 2.02 16.89
CA GLU A 629 -17.93 1.84 18.09
C GLU A 629 -18.65 3.13 18.47
N ARG A 630 -17.98 4.28 18.39
CA ARG A 630 -18.58 5.61 18.64
C ARG A 630 -19.81 5.85 17.76
N VAL A 631 -19.71 5.52 16.47
CA VAL A 631 -20.81 5.72 15.52
C VAL A 631 -21.91 4.67 15.69
N CYS A 632 -21.55 3.43 16.00
CA CYS A 632 -22.51 2.35 16.22
C CYS A 632 -23.30 2.51 17.52
N ASN A 633 -22.66 2.99 18.59
CA ASN A 633 -23.32 3.27 19.88
C ASN A 633 -24.45 4.31 19.73
N GLY A 634 -24.31 5.25 18.79
CA GLY A 634 -25.35 6.25 18.49
C GLY A 634 -26.39 5.79 17.45
N ALA A 635 -26.31 4.56 16.95
CA ALA A 635 -27.18 4.09 15.87
C ALA A 635 -28.53 3.53 16.36
N ASP A 636 -28.64 3.19 17.65
CA ASP A 636 -29.86 2.66 18.25
C ASP A 636 -29.89 2.96 19.76
N GLU A 637 -31.01 3.48 20.27
CA GLU A 637 -31.16 3.84 21.68
C GLU A 637 -31.11 2.64 22.64
N GLY A 638 -31.43 1.45 22.14
CA GLY A 638 -31.41 0.19 22.90
C GLY A 638 -30.00 -0.36 23.17
N LEU A 639 -28.96 0.24 22.60
CA LEU A 639 -27.57 -0.20 22.81
C LEU A 639 -27.00 0.33 24.12
N LEU A 640 -26.39 -0.56 24.89
CA LEU A 640 -25.54 -0.19 26.02
C LEU A 640 -24.13 0.16 25.50
N GLU A 641 -23.56 -0.74 24.72
CA GLU A 641 -22.24 -0.58 24.14
C GLU A 641 -22.00 -1.51 22.94
N THR A 642 -21.01 -1.17 22.11
CA THR A 642 -20.58 -1.96 20.96
C THR A 642 -19.08 -2.21 21.00
N ALA A 643 -18.64 -3.30 20.39
CA ALA A 643 -17.25 -3.66 20.19
C ALA A 643 -17.02 -4.02 18.73
N ALA A 644 -16.13 -3.30 18.05
CA ALA A 644 -15.80 -3.56 16.65
C ALA A 644 -14.53 -4.42 16.56
N VAL A 645 -14.59 -5.51 15.79
CA VAL A 645 -13.43 -6.39 15.56
C VAL A 645 -13.28 -6.74 14.08
N GLY A 646 -12.04 -6.70 13.59
CA GLY A 646 -11.66 -7.29 12.32
C GLY A 646 -11.51 -8.80 12.45
N ILE A 647 -12.19 -9.55 11.59
CA ILE A 647 -12.08 -11.02 11.49
C ILE A 647 -11.49 -11.42 10.14
N LYS A 648 -10.51 -12.31 10.14
CA LYS A 648 -9.94 -12.89 8.91
C LYS A 648 -10.70 -14.16 8.52
N PRO A 649 -11.05 -14.36 7.24
CA PRO A 649 -11.57 -15.64 6.77
C PRO A 649 -10.58 -16.78 7.01
N SER A 650 -11.07 -18.01 7.16
CA SER A 650 -10.24 -19.20 7.47
C SER A 650 -9.18 -19.53 6.41
N GLY A 651 -9.38 -19.11 5.16
CA GLY A 651 -8.45 -19.29 4.04
C GLY A 651 -7.39 -18.19 3.90
N GLY A 652 -7.43 -17.14 4.73
CA GLY A 652 -6.71 -15.89 4.48
C GLY A 652 -7.57 -14.86 3.77
N GLY A 653 -6.95 -13.78 3.30
CA GLY A 653 -7.65 -12.66 2.65
C GLY A 653 -8.03 -11.51 3.58
N PRO A 654 -8.81 -10.53 3.06
CA PRO A 654 -9.07 -9.26 3.72
C PRO A 654 -9.88 -9.41 5.01
N GLU A 655 -9.62 -8.53 5.99
CA GLU A 655 -10.39 -8.50 7.23
C GLU A 655 -11.83 -8.06 6.94
N GLN A 656 -12.77 -8.69 7.63
CA GLN A 656 -14.19 -8.35 7.60
C GLN A 656 -14.58 -7.70 8.92
N LEU A 657 -15.40 -6.65 8.85
CA LEU A 657 -15.90 -5.97 10.05
C LEU A 657 -17.02 -6.77 10.71
N ALA A 658 -16.79 -7.19 11.94
CA ALA A 658 -17.79 -7.72 12.84
C ALA A 658 -18.07 -6.73 13.98
N ILE A 659 -19.35 -6.50 14.29
CA ILE A 659 -19.77 -5.64 15.40
C ILE A 659 -20.47 -6.52 16.43
N LEU A 660 -19.92 -6.55 17.64
CA LEU A 660 -20.62 -7.11 18.78
C LEU A 660 -21.36 -6.00 19.51
N ALA A 661 -22.55 -6.30 20.02
CA ALA A 661 -23.39 -5.34 20.74
C ALA A 661 -23.86 -5.91 22.08
N VAL A 662 -23.95 -5.06 23.09
CA VAL A 662 -24.65 -5.33 24.35
C VAL A 662 -25.85 -4.39 24.42
N LEU A 663 -27.02 -4.92 24.71
CA LEU A 663 -28.26 -4.16 24.81
C LEU A 663 -28.48 -3.65 26.25
N LYS A 664 -29.17 -2.51 26.38
CA LYS A 664 -29.59 -1.95 27.69
C LYS A 664 -30.58 -2.88 28.38
N ASP A 665 -31.59 -3.33 27.64
CA ASP A 665 -32.49 -4.40 28.07
C ASP A 665 -31.99 -5.72 27.50
N ARG A 666 -31.43 -6.56 28.38
CA ARG A 666 -30.87 -7.87 28.02
C ARG A 666 -31.94 -8.90 27.65
N SER A 667 -33.20 -8.63 27.96
CA SER A 667 -34.35 -9.50 27.67
C SER A 667 -35.11 -9.12 26.41
N ALA A 668 -34.80 -7.95 25.83
CA ALA A 668 -35.47 -7.47 24.64
C ALA A 668 -35.15 -8.36 23.43
N PRO A 669 -36.17 -8.78 22.64
CA PRO A 669 -35.93 -9.48 21.39
C PRO A 669 -35.19 -8.57 20.42
N TYR A 670 -34.18 -9.11 19.74
CA TYR A 670 -33.38 -8.36 18.77
C TYR A 670 -33.28 -9.10 17.44
N ASP A 671 -33.20 -8.33 16.37
CA ASP A 671 -32.86 -8.84 15.04
C ASP A 671 -31.47 -8.31 14.64
N ALA A 672 -30.51 -9.23 14.53
CA ALA A 672 -29.15 -8.92 14.13
C ALA A 672 -29.07 -8.29 12.72
N ASN A 673 -30.01 -8.59 11.81
CA ASN A 673 -30.07 -7.99 10.49
C ASN A 673 -30.55 -6.54 10.54
N ILE A 674 -31.52 -6.22 11.42
CA ILE A 674 -31.96 -4.84 11.62
C ILE A 674 -30.82 -4.01 12.22
N LEU A 675 -30.17 -4.51 13.28
CA LEU A 675 -29.00 -3.84 13.87
C LEU A 675 -27.86 -3.68 12.86
N LYS A 676 -27.59 -4.71 12.05
CA LYS A 676 -26.62 -4.64 10.94
C LYS A 676 -26.97 -3.53 9.94
N GLY A 677 -28.23 -3.39 9.56
CA GLY A 677 -28.69 -2.29 8.70
C GLY A 677 -28.45 -0.92 9.35
N LYS A 678 -28.83 -0.74 10.61
CA LYS A 678 -28.63 0.50 11.37
C LYS A 678 -27.14 0.87 11.47
N PHE A 679 -26.29 -0.09 11.85
CA PHE A 679 -24.83 0.11 11.90
C PHE A 679 -24.25 0.43 10.52
N GLN A 680 -24.66 -0.29 9.49
CA GLN A 680 -24.19 -0.06 8.13
C GLN A 680 -24.52 1.37 7.67
N THR A 681 -25.75 1.85 7.89
CA THR A 681 -26.16 3.21 7.57
C THR A 681 -25.38 4.25 8.38
N ALA A 682 -25.25 4.05 9.69
CA ALA A 682 -24.54 4.98 10.56
C ALA A 682 -23.06 5.12 10.17
N ILE A 683 -22.38 4.00 9.90
CA ILE A 683 -20.97 3.98 9.48
C ILE A 683 -20.79 4.67 8.12
N GLN A 684 -21.64 4.36 7.13
CA GLN A 684 -21.52 4.94 5.79
C GLN A 684 -21.77 6.45 5.80
N LYS A 685 -22.71 6.91 6.64
CA LYS A 685 -23.06 8.33 6.75
C LYS A 685 -21.97 9.13 7.47
N ASN A 686 -21.43 8.60 8.56
CA ASN A 686 -20.63 9.39 9.50
C ASN A 686 -19.12 9.12 9.45
N LEU A 687 -18.67 8.02 8.84
CA LEU A 687 -17.23 7.68 8.75
C LEU A 687 -16.77 7.59 7.29
N ASN A 688 -17.09 6.45 6.65
CA ASN A 688 -16.65 6.17 5.29
C ASN A 688 -17.67 5.25 4.60
N PRO A 689 -18.20 5.63 3.42
CA PRO A 689 -19.18 4.84 2.68
C PRO A 689 -18.63 3.49 2.18
N LEU A 690 -17.30 3.32 2.14
CA LEU A 690 -16.64 2.09 1.69
C LEU A 690 -16.62 1.00 2.76
N PHE A 691 -16.87 1.32 4.03
CA PHE A 691 -16.92 0.31 5.09
C PHE A 691 -18.17 -0.55 5.01
N ARG A 692 -17.98 -1.86 5.11
CA ARG A 692 -19.05 -2.86 5.07
C ARG A 692 -19.11 -3.66 6.35
N VAL A 693 -20.24 -3.60 7.04
CA VAL A 693 -20.54 -4.47 8.19
C VAL A 693 -20.83 -5.86 7.66
N SER A 694 -19.97 -6.81 8.00
CA SER A 694 -20.10 -8.19 7.54
C SER A 694 -20.95 -9.02 8.49
N TYR A 695 -20.73 -8.84 9.79
CA TYR A 695 -21.39 -9.62 10.83
C TYR A 695 -21.81 -8.74 12.01
N VAL A 696 -22.97 -9.06 12.61
CA VAL A 696 -23.43 -8.47 13.86
C VAL A 696 -23.83 -9.57 14.82
N LYS A 697 -23.42 -9.45 16.07
CA LYS A 697 -23.83 -10.37 17.15
C LYS A 697 -24.10 -9.61 18.42
N VAL A 698 -25.22 -9.93 19.05
CA VAL A 698 -25.50 -9.47 20.41
C VAL A 698 -24.90 -10.48 21.39
N VAL A 699 -24.21 -9.97 22.39
CA VAL A 699 -23.63 -10.74 23.50
C VAL A 699 -24.15 -10.20 24.83
N PRO A 700 -24.25 -11.04 25.87
CA PRO A 700 -24.79 -10.59 27.16
C PRO A 700 -23.91 -9.52 27.82
N GLU A 701 -22.60 -9.63 27.67
CA GLU A 701 -21.60 -8.67 28.13
C GLU A 701 -20.27 -8.87 27.40
N PHE A 702 -19.37 -7.90 27.54
CA PHE A 702 -18.03 -8.01 26.98
C PHE A 702 -17.00 -8.52 28.00
N PRO A 703 -16.03 -9.35 27.56
CA PRO A 703 -14.92 -9.78 28.41
C PRO A 703 -14.00 -8.59 28.72
N ARG A 704 -13.61 -8.44 29.98
CA ARG A 704 -12.77 -7.32 30.45
C ARG A 704 -11.64 -7.78 31.37
N THR A 705 -10.58 -6.99 31.44
CA THR A 705 -9.53 -7.15 32.46
C THR A 705 -10.03 -6.72 33.84
N ALA A 706 -9.26 -7.01 34.89
CA ALA A 706 -9.51 -6.50 36.25
C ALA A 706 -9.52 -4.96 36.32
N SER A 707 -8.85 -4.29 35.38
CA SER A 707 -8.89 -2.82 35.21
C SER A 707 -10.02 -2.34 34.30
N ASN A 708 -11.04 -3.18 34.07
CA ASN A 708 -12.22 -2.91 33.24
C ASN A 708 -11.95 -2.65 31.74
N LYS A 709 -10.76 -3.00 31.23
CA LYS A 709 -10.39 -2.81 29.81
C LYS A 709 -10.99 -3.93 28.96
N LEU A 710 -11.64 -3.56 27.85
CA LEU A 710 -12.22 -4.50 26.88
C LEU A 710 -11.15 -5.43 26.27
N LEU A 711 -11.40 -6.75 26.33
CA LEU A 711 -10.53 -7.78 25.79
C LEU A 711 -10.94 -8.15 24.35
N ARG A 712 -10.65 -7.28 23.38
CA ARG A 712 -11.03 -7.48 21.96
C ARG A 712 -10.43 -8.74 21.33
N ARG A 713 -9.24 -9.19 21.77
CA ARG A 713 -8.63 -10.46 21.35
C ARG A 713 -9.56 -11.64 21.64
N VAL A 714 -10.12 -11.70 22.85
CA VAL A 714 -11.05 -12.76 23.27
C VAL A 714 -12.32 -12.76 22.42
N LEU A 715 -12.89 -11.57 22.17
CA LEU A 715 -14.06 -11.43 21.31
C LEU A 715 -13.79 -11.92 19.89
N ARG A 716 -12.63 -11.56 19.33
CA ARG A 716 -12.18 -11.98 18.00
C ARG A 716 -12.00 -13.50 17.92
N ASP A 717 -11.40 -14.10 18.93
CA ASP A 717 -11.13 -15.55 18.97
C ASP A 717 -12.43 -16.36 19.12
N GLN A 718 -13.36 -15.91 19.96
CA GLN A 718 -14.71 -16.49 20.08
C GLN A 718 -15.47 -16.45 18.75
N LEU A 719 -15.47 -15.30 18.07
CA LEU A 719 -16.08 -15.14 16.75
C LEU A 719 -15.47 -16.05 15.69
N LYS A 720 -14.14 -16.16 15.66
CA LYS A 720 -13.42 -17.05 14.72
C LYS A 720 -13.82 -18.51 14.92
N GLN A 721 -13.87 -18.98 16.16
CA GLN A 721 -14.26 -20.36 16.47
C GLN A 721 -15.70 -20.64 16.01
N GLU A 722 -16.63 -19.73 16.28
CA GLU A 722 -18.03 -19.90 15.89
C GLU A 722 -18.21 -19.88 14.36
N LEU A 723 -17.58 -18.94 13.65
CA LEU A 723 -17.66 -18.86 12.20
C LEU A 723 -17.01 -20.08 11.53
N ALA A 724 -15.89 -20.57 12.06
CA ALA A 724 -15.28 -21.81 11.61
C ALA A 724 -16.19 -23.03 11.82
N SER A 725 -16.99 -23.06 12.89
CA SER A 725 -17.98 -24.12 13.11
C SER A 725 -19.15 -24.05 12.13
N ARG A 726 -19.60 -22.85 11.75
CA ARG A 726 -20.68 -22.64 10.77
C ARG A 726 -20.27 -22.93 9.33
N SER A 727 -19.01 -22.77 8.97
CA SER A 727 -18.49 -23.10 7.63
C SER A 727 -18.19 -24.59 7.43
N LYS A 728 -18.24 -25.40 8.50
CA LYS A 728 -18.11 -26.86 8.45
C LYS A 728 -19.45 -27.60 8.39
N LEU A 729 -20.55 -26.89 8.64
CA LEU A 729 -21.93 -27.28 8.37
C LEU A 729 -22.31 -26.77 6.97
#